data_AF-A0A6G1MQD0-F1
#
_entry.id   AF-A0A6G1MQD0-F1
#
_cell.length_a   1.000
_cell.length_b   1.000
_cell.length_c   1.000
_cell.angle_alpha   90.00
_cell.angle_beta   90.00
_cell.angle_gamma   90.00
#
_symmetry.space_group_name_H-M   'P 1'
#
loop_
_entity.id
_entity.type
_entity.pdbx_description
1 polymer ?
#
loop_
_entity_poly.entity_id
_entity_poly.type
_entity_poly.pdbx_seq_one_letter_code
_entity_poly.pdbx_strand_id
1 'polypeptide(L)'
;MEHLYQIIDCDTAEPAFGCDASILISKQTKLNNTFFPESQSGDNFGVLMHKVSVPPVYVSPQYLRYVQSVSKHLYTAITDIVSRWWEESDLSSTIPLDPKFERLLRRLDHEGVTWRSGSWRPDFLVEENTEAAYPRIKICEINARFGFNGFFCTLGMANGFYRDDTSRFQPAFSQFDDVFGHVFDLTKPLHVLKGRELGYDIHHLPKVLGTEVIFADISQLRIIPTDAGNRLIQVVDGSEIEVSQIVLELHQDELLSLSEPLLWEISIRSRINDMRTIMLVHDKRMLGVVRHQLVNLVTRNILTIQAAALLENSIAETCLPATLEYQAASSSDRSQQWLFKPAGSGKGAGIIFRQDIPEQEWQTLLSTTQLSHVLQRAVKHKTMNLVMPVEGSMTTVPWDIVGTFFMVDGYFNGFGPWRSSAEKICALSRGGSWMMGVCDRDCLPFPMHPKPMEARRPSRTVSEHSADLMVFPPKIIDAYSPSCGAAAGHVSEVHRSLEENGVALVRLNFSDPQSDYLVSLVRDGLHPKHGHGLPVDHSQKKGWLWDVKPIHGKVHSANDPLARSETMHVFPWHTDCSFEANPPRHFALHVLHADRYGGGSLSLVRTSDIVQELCEETISRLSMPEFVFAVPDEFDKGTSQTLVGALLDMSDGEPKLRFRRDIISPLTKQAELALEELDKILDECQSSSGRSLRKVMKAEDLPDGMVIVVDNAKWLHARNQVNDPDRHLRRVRWNAQPFPVAA
;
A
#
# COMPACT_ATOMS: atom_id res chain seq x y z
N MET A 1 21.78 -16.82 26.49
CA MET A 1 21.29 -15.47 26.86
C MET A 1 19.81 -15.44 26.57
N GLU A 2 19.00 -14.96 27.50
CA GLU A 2 17.57 -14.81 27.24
C GLU A 2 17.34 -13.75 26.16
N HIS A 3 16.46 -14.03 25.20
CA HIS A 3 16.18 -13.13 24.07
C HIS A 3 15.17 -12.02 24.41
N LEU A 4 14.50 -12.16 25.56
CA LEU A 4 13.44 -11.30 26.09
C LEU A 4 13.44 -11.42 27.62
N TYR A 5 13.76 -10.34 28.32
CA TYR A 5 13.81 -10.27 29.80
C TYR A 5 13.81 -8.81 30.28
N GLN A 6 13.50 -8.57 31.55
CA GLN A 6 13.51 -7.22 32.13
C GLN A 6 14.92 -6.85 32.60
N ILE A 7 15.41 -5.68 32.23
CA ILE A 7 16.74 -5.16 32.60
C ILE A 7 16.61 -4.01 33.59
N ILE A 8 17.68 -3.74 34.35
CA ILE A 8 17.72 -2.65 35.36
C ILE A 8 17.54 -1.29 34.69
N ASP A 9 18.26 -1.05 33.59
CA ASP A 9 18.29 0.19 32.82
C ASP A 9 18.84 -0.02 31.42
N CYS A 10 18.97 1.06 30.64
CA CYS A 10 19.45 0.99 29.27
C CYS A 10 20.98 0.91 29.12
N ASP A 11 21.75 1.01 30.22
CA ASP A 11 23.21 0.97 30.20
C ASP A 11 23.73 -0.46 30.14
N THR A 12 23.12 -1.34 30.92
CA THR A 12 23.58 -2.72 31.10
C THR A 12 22.53 -3.74 30.67
N ALA A 13 23.00 -4.91 30.24
CA ALA A 13 22.12 -6.06 29.98
C ALA A 13 21.82 -6.86 31.27
N GLU A 14 22.01 -6.24 32.45
CA GLU A 14 21.83 -6.90 33.72
C GLU A 14 20.33 -7.08 34.03
N PRO A 15 19.87 -8.29 34.39
CA PRO A 15 18.49 -8.52 34.75
C PRO A 15 18.05 -7.66 35.94
N ALA A 16 16.82 -7.13 35.89
CA ALA A 16 16.25 -6.37 37.00
C ALA A 16 16.05 -7.23 38.26
N PHE A 17 15.75 -8.52 38.08
CA PHE A 17 15.62 -9.47 39.17
C PHE A 17 16.97 -9.66 39.89
N GLY A 18 16.97 -9.47 41.21
CA GLY A 18 18.17 -9.56 42.04
C GLY A 18 18.94 -8.25 42.19
N CYS A 19 18.51 -7.16 41.53
CA CYS A 19 19.05 -5.83 41.75
C CYS A 19 18.65 -5.28 43.13
N ASP A 20 19.49 -4.41 43.70
CA ASP A 20 19.20 -3.69 44.94
C ASP A 20 17.95 -2.81 44.76
N ALA A 21 16.94 -3.05 45.59
CA ALA A 21 15.67 -2.33 45.55
C ALA A 21 15.84 -0.81 45.68
N SER A 22 16.86 -0.32 46.39
CA SER A 22 17.13 1.12 46.54
C SER A 22 17.45 1.81 45.22
N ILE A 23 18.16 1.14 44.32
CA ILE A 23 18.49 1.64 42.97
C ILE A 23 17.21 1.77 42.15
N LEU A 24 16.37 0.72 42.18
CA LEU A 24 15.12 0.69 41.42
C LEU A 24 14.09 1.69 41.95
N ILE A 25 14.01 1.87 43.28
CA ILE A 25 13.15 2.88 43.92
C ILE A 25 13.59 4.29 43.51
N SER A 26 14.89 4.57 43.49
CA SER A 26 15.41 5.88 43.05
C SER A 26 15.03 6.16 41.58
N LYS A 27 15.22 5.18 40.69
CA LYS A 27 14.83 5.29 39.27
C LYS A 27 13.32 5.45 39.09
N GLN A 28 12.50 4.68 39.82
CA GLN A 28 11.03 4.81 39.77
C GLN A 28 10.58 6.19 40.28
N THR A 29 11.24 6.73 41.30
CA THR A 29 10.97 8.09 41.80
C THR A 29 11.29 9.14 40.74
N LYS A 30 12.42 8.99 40.01
CA LYS A 30 12.76 9.86 38.88
C LYS A 30 11.69 9.80 37.78
N LEU A 31 11.20 8.60 37.45
CA LEU A 31 10.13 8.40 36.48
C LEU A 31 8.83 9.08 36.92
N ASN A 32 8.41 8.87 38.17
CA ASN A 32 7.21 9.50 38.74
C ASN A 32 7.29 11.03 38.77
N ASN A 33 8.50 11.59 38.87
CA ASN A 33 8.74 13.04 38.85
C ASN A 33 8.97 13.60 37.44
N THR A 34 8.95 12.77 36.39
CA THR A 34 9.12 13.22 35.01
C THR A 34 7.86 13.94 34.55
N PHE A 35 8.02 15.17 34.08
CA PHE A 35 6.89 15.94 33.58
C PHE A 35 6.44 15.42 32.21
N PHE A 36 5.22 14.91 32.16
CA PHE A 36 4.56 14.55 30.91
C PHE A 36 3.54 15.65 30.58
N PRO A 37 3.67 16.35 29.44
CA PRO A 37 2.77 17.47 29.13
C PRO A 37 1.30 17.03 29.09
N GLU A 38 0.48 17.50 30.04
CA GLU A 38 -0.96 17.19 30.15
C GLU A 38 -1.77 17.64 28.93
N SER A 39 -2.64 16.77 28.41
CA SER A 39 -3.55 17.12 27.30
C SER A 39 -4.63 18.11 27.73
N GLN A 40 -5.23 18.82 26.76
CA GLN A 40 -6.32 19.80 27.00
C GLN A 40 -7.61 19.20 27.60
N SER A 41 -7.72 17.87 27.68
CA SER A 41 -8.92 17.13 28.08
C SER A 41 -8.60 15.95 29.01
N GLY A 42 -8.15 16.25 30.23
CA GLY A 42 -8.27 15.38 31.41
C GLY A 42 -7.05 14.55 31.84
N ASP A 43 -7.02 14.19 33.13
CA ASP A 43 -5.95 13.47 33.86
C ASP A 43 -5.66 12.03 33.39
N ASN A 44 -6.32 11.55 32.34
CA ASN A 44 -6.27 10.16 31.89
C ASN A 44 -4.87 9.68 31.47
N PHE A 45 -4.05 10.58 30.93
CA PHE A 45 -2.66 10.29 30.59
C PHE A 45 -1.78 10.11 31.84
N GLY A 46 -1.98 10.94 32.87
CA GLY A 46 -1.29 10.83 34.16
C GLY A 46 -1.61 9.52 34.87
N VAL A 47 -2.88 9.09 34.85
CA VAL A 47 -3.30 7.78 35.40
C VAL A 47 -2.54 6.62 34.75
N LEU A 48 -2.24 6.71 33.47
CA LEU A 48 -1.49 5.69 32.75
C LEU A 48 0.00 5.69 33.12
N MET A 49 0.58 6.87 33.32
CA MET A 49 1.97 7.01 33.77
C MET A 49 2.16 6.54 35.22
N HIS A 50 1.14 6.62 36.08
CA HIS A 50 1.21 6.01 37.41
C HIS A 50 1.26 4.47 37.40
N LYS A 51 0.97 3.83 36.27
CA LYS A 51 1.00 2.37 36.10
C LYS A 51 2.27 1.87 35.42
N VAL A 52 3.25 2.74 35.17
CA VAL A 52 4.49 2.34 34.50
C VAL A 52 5.54 1.86 35.51
N SER A 53 6.14 0.71 35.22
CA SER A 53 7.32 0.19 35.93
C SER A 53 8.59 0.67 35.22
N VAL A 54 9.55 1.21 35.97
CA VAL A 54 10.78 1.79 35.41
C VAL A 54 11.70 0.79 34.71
N PRO A 55 11.94 -0.45 35.18
CA PRO A 55 12.89 -1.34 34.54
C PRO A 55 12.27 -1.84 33.22
N PRO A 56 12.91 -1.59 32.06
CA PRO A 56 12.32 -1.90 30.77
C PRO A 56 12.47 -3.38 30.41
N VAL A 57 11.69 -3.81 29.42
CA VAL A 57 11.78 -5.13 28.79
C VAL A 57 12.76 -5.05 27.64
N TYR A 58 13.90 -5.71 27.78
CA TYR A 58 14.89 -5.85 26.71
C TYR A 58 14.44 -6.87 25.67
N VAL A 59 14.59 -6.49 24.41
CA VAL A 59 14.34 -7.31 23.24
C VAL A 59 15.63 -7.43 22.42
N SER A 60 16.16 -8.65 22.31
CA SER A 60 17.36 -8.88 21.51
C SER A 60 17.15 -8.61 20.01
N PRO A 61 18.21 -8.26 19.25
CA PRO A 61 18.10 -8.00 17.81
C PRO A 61 17.51 -9.17 17.01
N GLN A 62 17.82 -10.42 17.41
CA GLN A 62 17.29 -11.62 16.77
C GLN A 62 15.77 -11.73 16.99
N TYR A 63 15.31 -11.46 18.21
CA TYR A 63 13.89 -11.52 18.55
C TYR A 63 13.10 -10.43 17.86
N LEU A 64 13.64 -9.21 17.84
CA LEU A 64 13.07 -8.08 17.12
C LEU A 64 12.89 -8.38 15.62
N ARG A 65 13.91 -8.91 14.94
CA ARG A 65 13.81 -9.33 13.53
C ARG A 65 12.76 -10.41 13.31
N TYR A 66 12.64 -11.35 14.24
CA TYR A 66 11.59 -12.37 14.20
C TYR A 66 10.19 -11.73 14.28
N VAL A 67 9.94 -10.82 15.22
CA VAL A 67 8.65 -10.12 15.34
C VAL A 67 8.36 -9.26 14.11
N GLN A 68 9.36 -8.56 13.57
CA GLN A 68 9.24 -7.79 12.31
C GLN A 68 8.87 -8.69 11.13
N SER A 69 9.45 -9.88 11.04
CA SER A 69 9.08 -10.87 10.02
C SER A 69 7.65 -11.34 10.18
N VAL A 70 7.19 -11.66 11.40
CA VAL A 70 5.79 -12.03 11.65
C VAL A 70 4.84 -10.88 11.25
N SER A 71 5.16 -9.66 11.66
CA SER A 71 4.42 -8.44 11.33
C SER A 71 4.24 -8.26 9.82
N LYS A 72 5.33 -8.35 9.05
CA LYS A 72 5.30 -8.24 7.58
C LYS A 72 4.37 -9.28 6.94
N HIS A 73 4.54 -10.56 7.29
CA HIS A 73 3.74 -11.62 6.67
C HIS A 73 2.27 -11.57 7.11
N LEU A 74 1.98 -11.14 8.35
CA LEU A 74 0.61 -10.95 8.83
C LEU A 74 -0.08 -9.86 8.00
N TYR A 75 0.62 -8.75 7.75
CA TYR A 75 0.14 -7.69 6.88
C TYR A 75 -0.13 -8.21 5.47
N THR A 76 0.84 -8.89 4.84
CA THR A 76 0.66 -9.49 3.51
C THR A 76 -0.56 -10.40 3.43
N ALA A 77 -0.74 -11.28 4.42
CA ALA A 77 -1.87 -12.21 4.47
C ALA A 77 -3.22 -11.48 4.57
N ILE A 78 -3.34 -10.53 5.51
CA ILE A 78 -4.60 -9.79 5.72
C ILE A 78 -4.89 -8.89 4.52
N THR A 79 -3.88 -8.28 3.93
CA THR A 79 -4.06 -7.41 2.76
C THR A 79 -4.64 -8.15 1.58
N ASP A 80 -4.12 -9.35 1.27
CA ASP A 80 -4.71 -10.21 0.24
C ASP A 80 -6.13 -10.65 0.63
N ILE A 81 -6.36 -11.11 1.86
CA ILE A 81 -7.70 -11.55 2.29
C ILE A 81 -8.75 -10.43 2.15
N VAL A 82 -8.41 -9.20 2.53
CA VAL A 82 -9.32 -8.05 2.45
C VAL A 82 -9.54 -7.62 0.99
N SER A 83 -8.53 -7.67 0.12
CA SER A 83 -8.68 -7.19 -1.27
C SER A 83 -9.67 -8.00 -2.11
N ARG A 84 -9.91 -9.26 -1.74
CA ARG A 84 -10.83 -10.20 -2.40
C ARG A 84 -12.01 -10.59 -1.54
N TRP A 85 -12.26 -9.82 -0.48
CA TRP A 85 -13.30 -10.11 0.52
C TRP A 85 -14.68 -10.40 -0.08
N TRP A 86 -15.02 -9.72 -1.18
CA TRP A 86 -16.29 -9.89 -1.88
C TRP A 86 -16.27 -10.86 -3.07
N GLU A 87 -15.08 -11.28 -3.51
CA GLU A 87 -14.93 -12.23 -4.62
C GLU A 87 -15.20 -13.66 -4.16
N GLU A 88 -14.91 -13.94 -2.89
CA GLU A 88 -15.09 -15.26 -2.27
C GLU A 88 -16.21 -15.20 -1.23
N SER A 89 -17.32 -15.90 -1.49
CA SER A 89 -18.46 -16.00 -0.57
C SER A 89 -18.06 -16.54 0.81
N ASP A 90 -17.06 -17.40 0.85
CA ASP A 90 -16.61 -18.07 2.07
C ASP A 90 -15.91 -17.09 3.02
N LEU A 91 -15.22 -16.07 2.51
CA LEU A 91 -14.62 -15.02 3.34
C LEU A 91 -15.69 -14.14 3.99
N SER A 92 -16.55 -13.55 3.16
CA SER A 92 -17.61 -12.63 3.63
C SER A 92 -18.61 -13.31 4.58
N SER A 93 -18.88 -14.61 4.40
CA SER A 93 -19.73 -15.38 5.32
C SER A 93 -19.05 -15.74 6.65
N THR A 94 -17.72 -15.68 6.74
CA THR A 94 -16.99 -15.97 7.99
C THR A 94 -17.09 -14.81 8.99
N ILE A 95 -17.12 -13.58 8.50
CA ILE A 95 -17.34 -12.37 9.30
C ILE A 95 -18.62 -11.68 8.79
N PRO A 96 -19.82 -12.21 9.13
CA PRO A 96 -21.08 -11.53 8.83
C PRO A 96 -21.09 -10.13 9.43
N LEU A 97 -21.39 -9.17 8.58
CA LEU A 97 -21.55 -7.77 8.94
C LEU A 97 -23.03 -7.43 9.10
N ASP A 98 -23.31 -6.35 9.84
CA ASP A 98 -24.64 -5.73 9.76
C ASP A 98 -24.91 -5.32 8.29
N PRO A 99 -26.13 -5.51 7.76
CA PRO A 99 -26.46 -5.15 6.38
C PRO A 99 -26.12 -3.71 6.01
N LYS A 100 -26.17 -2.76 6.96
CA LYS A 100 -25.76 -1.37 6.73
C LYS A 100 -24.26 -1.26 6.47
N PHE A 101 -23.44 -1.94 7.28
CA PHE A 101 -21.99 -1.96 7.07
C PHE A 101 -21.61 -2.72 5.80
N GLU A 102 -22.28 -3.85 5.50
CA GLU A 102 -22.03 -4.57 4.25
C GLU A 102 -22.30 -3.68 3.02
N ARG A 103 -23.45 -2.99 2.97
CA ARG A 103 -23.74 -2.04 1.88
C ARG A 103 -22.69 -0.95 1.76
N LEU A 104 -22.28 -0.37 2.89
CA LEU A 104 -21.24 0.66 2.91
C LEU A 104 -19.91 0.13 2.37
N LEU A 105 -19.42 -1.01 2.88
CA LEU A 105 -18.13 -1.55 2.49
C LEU A 105 -18.12 -1.98 1.02
N ARG A 106 -19.19 -2.63 0.54
CA ARG A 106 -19.35 -2.92 -0.88
C ARG A 106 -19.38 -1.66 -1.73
N ARG A 107 -20.00 -0.59 -1.25
CA ARG A 107 -20.01 0.71 -1.93
C ARG A 107 -18.61 1.33 -1.98
N LEU A 108 -17.84 1.28 -0.90
CA LEU A 108 -16.44 1.74 -0.88
C LEU A 108 -15.60 1.01 -1.93
N ASP A 109 -15.76 -0.31 -2.07
CA ASP A 109 -15.04 -1.09 -3.08
C ASP A 109 -15.58 -0.82 -4.50
N HIS A 110 -16.90 -0.74 -4.67
CA HIS A 110 -17.52 -0.48 -5.97
C HIS A 110 -17.17 0.90 -6.54
N GLU A 111 -17.13 1.94 -5.68
CA GLU A 111 -16.74 3.30 -6.07
C GLU A 111 -15.21 3.50 -6.08
N GLY A 112 -14.41 2.44 -5.89
CA GLY A 112 -12.96 2.49 -6.00
C GLY A 112 -12.27 3.30 -4.90
N VAL A 113 -12.89 3.46 -3.74
CA VAL A 113 -12.28 4.16 -2.60
C VAL A 113 -11.10 3.32 -2.10
N THR A 114 -9.88 3.85 -2.27
CA THR A 114 -8.65 3.16 -1.89
C THR A 114 -8.70 2.71 -0.44
N TRP A 115 -8.50 1.42 -0.20
CA TRP A 115 -8.37 0.90 1.15
C TRP A 115 -7.07 1.38 1.78
N ARG A 116 -7.20 2.10 2.89
CA ARG A 116 -6.08 2.51 3.73
C ARG A 116 -6.00 1.54 4.90
N SER A 117 -5.03 0.64 4.87
CA SER A 117 -4.85 -0.33 5.96
C SER A 117 -4.74 0.35 7.32
N GLY A 118 -4.04 1.48 7.41
CA GLY A 118 -3.96 2.31 8.60
C GLY A 118 -3.12 1.67 9.72
N SER A 119 -3.44 2.00 10.97
CA SER A 119 -2.72 1.58 12.17
C SER A 119 -3.34 0.34 12.80
N TRP A 120 -2.56 -0.74 12.85
CA TRP A 120 -2.90 -1.97 13.55
C TRP A 120 -2.01 -2.11 14.77
N ARG A 121 -2.61 -2.61 15.84
CA ARG A 121 -1.92 -2.91 17.08
C ARG A 121 -2.16 -4.39 17.46
N PRO A 122 -1.39 -5.32 16.90
CA PRO A 122 -1.42 -6.71 17.34
C PRO A 122 -0.90 -6.87 18.77
N ASP A 123 -1.68 -7.57 19.57
CA ASP A 123 -1.31 -7.96 20.93
C ASP A 123 -0.91 -9.44 20.91
N PHE A 124 0.20 -9.78 21.57
CA PHE A 124 0.76 -11.12 21.54
C PHE A 124 1.16 -11.63 22.93
N LEU A 125 0.96 -12.93 23.10
CA LEU A 125 1.36 -13.70 24.27
C LEU A 125 2.75 -14.31 24.01
N VAL A 126 3.53 -14.52 25.06
CA VAL A 126 4.85 -15.18 24.96
C VAL A 126 4.68 -16.64 25.37
N GLU A 127 4.75 -17.55 24.40
CA GLU A 127 4.62 -18.99 24.63
C GLU A 127 5.91 -19.56 25.24
N GLU A 128 5.75 -20.39 26.28
CA GLU A 128 6.82 -21.22 26.79
C GLU A 128 7.09 -22.38 25.83
N ASN A 129 8.19 -22.29 25.09
CA ASN A 129 8.63 -23.33 24.16
C ASN A 129 10.10 -23.65 24.38
N THR A 130 10.36 -24.78 25.04
CA THR A 130 11.72 -25.24 25.40
C THR A 130 12.51 -25.79 24.21
N GLU A 131 11.85 -26.07 23.09
CA GLU A 131 12.48 -26.59 21.87
C GLU A 131 12.87 -25.50 20.86
N ALA A 132 12.35 -24.27 21.05
CA ALA A 132 12.65 -23.15 20.18
C ALA A 132 13.90 -22.38 20.62
N ALA A 133 14.65 -21.82 19.66
CA ALA A 133 15.83 -21.00 19.94
C ALA A 133 15.51 -19.72 20.75
N TYR A 134 14.27 -19.25 20.69
CA TYR A 134 13.75 -18.10 21.45
C TYR A 134 12.24 -18.27 21.72
N PRO A 135 11.68 -17.60 22.75
CA PRO A 135 10.26 -17.72 23.10
C PRO A 135 9.34 -17.34 21.94
N ARG A 136 8.34 -18.15 21.58
CA ARG A 136 7.49 -17.84 20.41
C ARG A 136 6.43 -16.81 20.79
N ILE A 137 6.11 -15.89 19.88
CA ILE A 137 4.94 -15.03 20.06
C ILE A 137 3.68 -15.76 19.63
N LYS A 138 2.55 -15.46 20.27
CA LYS A 138 1.21 -15.89 19.86
C LYS A 138 0.31 -14.67 19.80
N ILE A 139 0.14 -14.11 18.61
CA ILE A 139 -0.78 -13.00 18.36
C ILE A 139 -2.19 -13.47 18.72
N CYS A 140 -2.80 -12.81 19.69
CA CYS A 140 -4.06 -13.22 20.28
C CYS A 140 -5.23 -12.30 19.93
N GLU A 141 -4.95 -11.08 19.45
CA GLU A 141 -5.90 -10.15 18.84
C GLU A 141 -5.18 -9.07 18.01
N ILE A 142 -5.93 -8.42 17.10
CA ILE A 142 -5.49 -7.23 16.36
C ILE A 142 -6.40 -6.07 16.74
N ASN A 143 -5.84 -5.06 17.41
CA ASN A 143 -6.57 -3.83 17.73
C ASN A 143 -6.43 -2.85 16.57
N ALA A 144 -7.52 -2.60 15.83
CA ALA A 144 -7.52 -1.68 14.70
C ALA A 144 -8.77 -0.76 14.67
N ARG A 145 -9.45 -0.62 15.81
CA ARG A 145 -10.58 0.32 15.95
C ARG A 145 -10.14 1.74 16.25
N PHE A 146 -9.27 1.90 17.25
CA PHE A 146 -8.72 3.19 17.68
C PHE A 146 -7.25 3.24 17.32
N GLY A 147 -6.91 3.93 16.23
CA GLY A 147 -5.61 3.83 15.56
C GLY A 147 -4.41 4.27 16.40
N PHE A 148 -4.62 5.06 17.46
CA PHE A 148 -3.55 5.61 18.28
C PHE A 148 -3.43 4.99 19.68
N ASN A 149 -4.34 4.10 20.06
CA ASN A 149 -4.43 3.65 21.45
C ASN A 149 -3.13 2.97 21.90
N GLY A 150 -2.47 3.56 22.90
CA GLY A 150 -1.18 3.10 23.43
C GLY A 150 0.04 3.66 22.72
N PHE A 151 -0.13 4.33 21.57
CA PHE A 151 0.96 4.94 20.82
C PHE A 151 1.49 6.17 21.54
N PHE A 152 0.59 7.09 21.92
CA PHE A 152 1.00 8.38 22.51
C PHE A 152 1.54 8.23 23.93
N CYS A 153 1.09 7.23 24.70
CA CYS A 153 1.73 6.96 25.98
C CYS A 153 3.15 6.42 25.83
N THR A 154 3.39 5.57 24.84
CA THR A 154 4.72 5.04 24.52
C THR A 154 5.63 6.18 24.02
N LEU A 155 5.11 7.02 23.12
CA LEU A 155 5.80 8.23 22.64
C LEU A 155 6.14 9.19 23.79
N GLY A 156 5.19 9.45 24.68
CA GLY A 156 5.40 10.33 25.82
C GLY A 156 6.50 9.80 26.74
N MET A 157 6.56 8.50 26.99
CA MET A 157 7.64 7.86 27.75
C MET A 157 8.99 7.95 27.04
N ALA A 158 9.04 7.67 25.75
CA ALA A 158 10.26 7.78 24.94
C ALA A 158 10.80 9.23 24.93
N ASN A 159 9.93 10.22 24.71
CA ASN A 159 10.32 11.63 24.56
C ASN A 159 10.37 12.40 25.87
N GLY A 160 9.88 11.82 26.97
CA GLY A 160 9.93 12.40 28.32
C GLY A 160 11.05 11.82 29.15
N PHE A 161 11.02 10.51 29.42
CA PHE A 161 11.95 9.86 30.34
C PHE A 161 13.27 9.45 29.65
N TYR A 162 13.19 8.95 28.42
CA TYR A 162 14.35 8.45 27.67
C TYR A 162 14.97 9.47 26.70
N ARG A 163 14.47 10.72 26.68
CA ARG A 163 14.82 11.73 25.66
C ARG A 163 16.33 11.95 25.51
N ASP A 164 17.02 12.10 26.63
CA ASP A 164 18.44 12.43 26.70
C ASP A 164 19.30 11.20 27.06
N ASP A 165 18.69 10.01 27.10
CA ASP A 165 19.39 8.76 27.33
C ASP A 165 20.25 8.46 26.10
N THR A 166 21.54 8.14 26.31
CA THR A 166 22.52 7.78 25.26
C THR A 166 23.12 6.40 25.48
N SER A 167 22.53 5.61 26.38
CA SER A 167 22.99 4.30 26.82
C SER A 167 22.93 3.25 25.71
N ARG A 168 23.44 2.03 25.93
CA ARG A 168 23.51 1.00 24.89
C ARG A 168 22.14 0.63 24.29
N PHE A 169 21.11 0.61 25.11
CA PHE A 169 19.74 0.31 24.70
C PHE A 169 18.90 1.57 24.59
N GLN A 170 17.82 1.52 23.82
CA GLN A 170 16.88 2.61 23.71
C GLN A 170 15.45 2.08 23.46
N PRO A 171 14.41 2.90 23.70
CA PRO A 171 13.05 2.64 23.24
C PRO A 171 13.00 2.03 21.84
N ALA A 172 12.44 0.82 21.74
CA ALA A 172 12.23 0.14 20.47
C ALA A 172 10.96 0.69 19.78
N PHE A 173 10.97 1.96 19.39
CA PHE A 173 9.79 2.73 18.99
C PHE A 173 10.14 3.85 17.99
N SER A 174 9.28 4.05 16.97
CA SER A 174 9.42 5.13 15.98
C SER A 174 8.76 6.44 16.42
N GLN A 175 9.28 7.58 15.97
CA GLN A 175 8.71 8.89 16.28
C GLN A 175 7.40 9.15 15.52
N PHE A 176 6.55 10.06 16.03
CA PHE A 176 5.23 10.33 15.45
C PHE A 176 5.29 10.72 13.96
N ASP A 177 6.14 11.69 13.61
CA ASP A 177 6.26 12.18 12.24
C ASP A 177 6.75 11.11 11.26
N ASP A 178 7.65 10.23 11.72
CA ASP A 178 8.15 9.12 10.90
C ASP A 178 7.04 8.10 10.58
N VAL A 179 6.05 7.97 11.47
CA VAL A 179 4.98 6.96 11.38
C VAL A 179 3.71 7.51 10.73
N PHE A 180 3.33 8.75 11.03
CA PHE A 180 2.05 9.34 10.66
C PHE A 180 2.17 10.59 9.78
N GLY A 181 3.40 11.06 9.49
CA GLY A 181 3.62 12.29 8.73
C GLY A 181 3.03 12.27 7.31
N HIS A 182 2.83 11.09 6.72
CA HIS A 182 2.18 10.93 5.40
C HIS A 182 0.66 10.78 5.46
N VAL A 183 0.08 10.61 6.65
CA VAL A 183 -1.35 10.27 6.83
C VAL A 183 -2.24 11.51 6.75
N PHE A 184 -1.73 12.67 7.17
CA PHE A 184 -2.50 13.90 7.38
C PHE A 184 -2.11 15.02 6.41
N ASP A 185 -3.10 15.82 6.00
CA ASP A 185 -2.87 17.06 5.23
C ASP A 185 -2.73 18.19 6.25
N LEU A 186 -1.48 18.58 6.53
CA LEU A 186 -1.18 19.59 7.55
C LEU A 186 -1.67 21.00 7.16
N THR A 187 -2.22 21.20 5.96
CA THR A 187 -2.83 22.47 5.54
C THR A 187 -4.29 22.59 5.97
N LYS A 188 -4.89 21.52 6.52
CA LYS A 188 -6.31 21.46 6.88
C LYS A 188 -6.49 21.02 8.34
N PRO A 189 -7.60 21.41 8.99
CA PRO A 189 -7.91 20.94 10.33
C PRO A 189 -8.28 19.45 10.32
N LEU A 190 -7.84 18.73 11.34
CA LEU A 190 -8.19 17.34 11.59
C LEU A 190 -9.35 17.24 12.57
N HIS A 191 -10.45 16.59 12.18
CA HIS A 191 -11.56 16.32 13.09
C HIS A 191 -11.39 14.94 13.74
N VAL A 192 -11.37 14.90 15.07
CA VAL A 192 -11.46 13.66 15.85
C VAL A 192 -12.92 13.48 16.28
N LEU A 193 -13.61 12.52 15.67
CA LEU A 193 -15.00 12.23 16.02
C LEU A 193 -15.05 11.42 17.31
N LYS A 194 -15.71 11.97 18.32
CA LYS A 194 -15.82 11.43 19.67
C LYS A 194 -17.23 10.96 19.97
N GLY A 195 -17.30 9.93 20.80
CA GLY A 195 -18.51 9.43 21.44
C GLY A 195 -18.19 9.05 22.88
N ARG A 196 -18.61 7.85 23.30
CA ARG A 196 -18.41 7.40 24.69
C ARG A 196 -16.98 6.96 25.05
N GLU A 197 -16.12 6.67 24.08
CA GLU A 197 -14.73 6.34 24.40
C GLU A 197 -14.04 7.61 24.91
N LEU A 198 -13.57 7.59 26.16
CA LEU A 198 -12.88 8.75 26.74
C LEU A 198 -11.60 9.07 25.98
N GLY A 199 -10.87 8.04 25.52
CA GLY A 199 -9.58 8.15 24.85
C GLY A 199 -8.50 8.57 25.85
N TYR A 200 -7.58 7.66 26.19
CA TYR A 200 -6.56 7.96 27.21
C TYR A 200 -5.47 8.88 26.67
N ASP A 201 -4.97 8.57 25.47
CA ASP A 201 -3.74 9.17 24.94
C ASP A 201 -3.95 9.94 23.62
N ILE A 202 -5.11 9.80 22.97
CA ILE A 202 -5.50 10.56 21.77
C ILE A 202 -5.48 12.09 21.97
N HIS A 203 -5.71 12.56 23.19
CA HIS A 203 -5.68 13.99 23.52
C HIS A 203 -4.27 14.59 23.49
N HIS A 204 -3.24 13.76 23.28
CA HIS A 204 -1.89 14.22 22.99
C HIS A 204 -1.67 14.57 21.51
N LEU A 205 -2.53 14.08 20.60
CA LEU A 205 -2.45 14.35 19.16
C LEU A 205 -2.32 15.85 18.82
N PRO A 206 -3.08 16.79 19.43
CA PRO A 206 -2.94 18.23 19.14
C PRO A 206 -1.55 18.81 19.46
N LYS A 207 -0.74 18.14 20.29
CA LYS A 207 0.60 18.62 20.66
C LYS A 207 1.68 18.18 19.69
N VAL A 208 1.44 17.11 18.96
CA VAL A 208 2.41 16.50 18.04
C VAL A 208 2.00 16.71 16.59
N LEU A 209 0.71 16.89 16.32
CA LEU A 209 0.21 17.20 14.99
C LEU A 209 0.40 18.69 14.71
N GLY A 210 1.12 19.00 13.63
CA GLY A 210 1.41 20.37 13.20
C GLY A 210 0.23 21.13 12.57
N THR A 211 -1.01 20.72 12.81
CA THR A 211 -2.24 21.39 12.34
C THR A 211 -3.31 21.39 13.45
N GLU A 212 -4.36 22.19 13.26
CA GLU A 212 -5.48 22.27 14.19
C GLU A 212 -6.18 20.91 14.33
N VAL A 213 -6.41 20.48 15.57
CA VAL A 213 -7.17 19.27 15.90
C VAL A 213 -8.45 19.66 16.60
N ILE A 214 -9.58 19.27 16.01
CA ILE A 214 -10.93 19.61 16.48
C ILE A 214 -11.61 18.34 16.97
N PHE A 215 -11.95 18.28 18.25
CA PHE A 215 -12.78 17.19 18.78
C PHE A 215 -14.25 17.52 18.54
N ALA A 216 -14.96 16.63 17.84
CA ALA A 216 -16.35 16.84 17.44
C ALA A 216 -17.24 15.68 17.87
N ASP A 217 -18.44 16.00 18.36
CA ASP A 217 -19.48 15.01 18.63
C ASP A 217 -20.27 14.74 17.33
N ILE A 218 -20.69 13.49 17.13
CA ILE A 218 -21.44 13.08 15.93
C ILE A 218 -22.73 13.89 15.72
N SER A 219 -23.37 14.36 16.79
CA SER A 219 -24.60 15.17 16.72
C SER A 219 -24.38 16.56 16.14
N GLN A 220 -23.12 17.02 16.05
CA GLN A 220 -22.75 18.31 15.48
C GLN A 220 -22.57 18.25 13.96
N LEU A 221 -22.56 17.05 13.36
CA LEU A 221 -22.28 16.88 11.93
C LEU A 221 -23.52 17.09 11.07
N ARG A 222 -23.37 17.81 9.95
CA ARG A 222 -24.42 18.01 8.93
C ARG A 222 -23.84 17.81 7.54
N ILE A 223 -24.64 17.25 6.65
CA ILE A 223 -24.32 17.12 5.23
C ILE A 223 -25.01 18.26 4.50
N ILE A 224 -24.23 19.01 3.70
CA ILE A 224 -24.73 20.04 2.81
C ILE A 224 -24.49 19.57 1.37
N PRO A 225 -25.55 19.28 0.60
CA PRO A 225 -25.42 19.01 -0.84
C PRO A 225 -24.91 20.23 -1.59
N THR A 226 -24.00 20.03 -2.54
CA THR A 226 -23.48 21.07 -3.44
C THR A 226 -23.42 20.55 -4.87
N ASP A 227 -23.23 21.44 -5.84
CA ASP A 227 -23.09 21.07 -7.25
C ASP A 227 -21.88 20.16 -7.53
N ALA A 228 -20.86 20.20 -6.65
CA ALA A 228 -19.64 19.39 -6.73
C ALA A 228 -19.69 18.12 -5.83
N GLY A 229 -20.86 17.80 -5.27
CA GLY A 229 -21.04 16.68 -4.33
C GLY A 229 -21.37 17.15 -2.90
N ASN A 230 -21.21 16.28 -1.92
CA ASN A 230 -21.56 16.58 -0.54
C ASN A 230 -20.40 17.25 0.22
N ARG A 231 -20.71 18.32 0.97
CA ARG A 231 -19.85 18.85 2.03
C ARG A 231 -20.29 18.28 3.37
N LEU A 232 -19.33 17.85 4.17
CA LEU A 232 -19.55 17.50 5.58
C LEU A 232 -19.09 18.68 6.43
N ILE A 233 -19.95 19.17 7.30
CA ILE A 233 -19.64 20.28 8.21
C ILE A 233 -19.93 19.90 9.66
N GLN A 234 -19.21 20.53 10.57
CA GLN A 234 -19.52 20.60 11.99
C GLN A 234 -20.23 21.93 12.26
N VAL A 235 -21.33 21.91 13.01
CA VAL A 235 -22.07 23.11 13.43
C VAL A 235 -21.92 23.28 14.94
N VAL A 236 -21.32 24.40 15.36
CA VAL A 236 -21.16 24.78 16.77
C VAL A 236 -21.52 26.26 16.93
N ASP A 237 -22.48 26.57 17.81
CA ASP A 237 -22.92 27.94 18.11
C ASP A 237 -23.24 28.79 16.86
N GLY A 238 -23.81 28.16 15.82
CA GLY A 238 -24.14 28.80 14.55
C GLY A 238 -22.97 28.99 13.58
N SER A 239 -21.76 28.59 13.96
CA SER A 239 -20.58 28.55 13.09
C SER A 239 -20.50 27.20 12.36
N GLU A 240 -20.18 27.25 11.06
CA GLU A 240 -19.98 26.08 10.22
C GLU A 240 -18.48 25.87 9.96
N ILE A 241 -17.95 24.71 10.35
CA ILE A 241 -16.55 24.32 10.13
C ILE A 241 -16.56 23.13 9.18
N GLU A 242 -15.79 23.20 8.09
CA GLU A 242 -15.73 22.10 7.13
C GLU A 242 -14.90 20.93 7.65
N VAL A 243 -15.47 19.73 7.53
CA VAL A 243 -14.84 18.47 7.91
C VAL A 243 -14.18 17.86 6.66
N SER A 244 -12.85 17.93 6.60
CA SER A 244 -12.06 17.48 5.45
C SER A 244 -11.23 16.22 5.72
N GLN A 245 -10.87 15.98 6.98
CA GLN A 245 -10.09 14.83 7.45
C GLN A 245 -10.62 14.36 8.80
N ILE A 246 -10.75 13.04 8.97
CA ILE A 246 -11.35 12.43 10.16
C ILE A 246 -10.43 11.38 10.80
N VAL A 247 -10.38 11.39 12.12
CA VAL A 247 -9.97 10.26 12.98
C VAL A 247 -11.19 9.80 13.78
N LEU A 248 -11.37 8.48 13.92
CA LEU A 248 -12.51 7.89 14.61
C LEU A 248 -12.16 7.43 16.03
N GLU A 249 -12.89 7.96 17.01
CA GLU A 249 -12.91 7.51 18.41
C GLU A 249 -14.34 7.12 18.81
N LEU A 250 -14.97 6.32 17.93
CA LEU A 250 -16.34 5.81 18.04
C LEU A 250 -16.35 4.28 18.10
N HIS A 251 -17.21 3.70 18.94
CA HIS A 251 -17.51 2.28 18.93
C HIS A 251 -18.39 1.91 17.72
N GLN A 252 -18.37 0.63 17.34
CA GLN A 252 -19.03 0.15 16.14
C GLN A 252 -20.56 0.31 16.17
N ASP A 253 -21.19 0.21 17.35
CA ASP A 253 -22.61 0.49 17.53
C ASP A 253 -22.95 1.99 17.44
N GLU A 254 -22.02 2.87 17.83
CA GLU A 254 -22.15 4.31 17.60
C GLU A 254 -22.11 4.62 16.10
N LEU A 255 -21.17 4.01 15.37
CA LEU A 255 -21.11 4.09 13.91
C LEU A 255 -22.38 3.52 13.23
N LEU A 256 -22.89 2.40 13.75
CA LEU A 256 -24.10 1.77 13.23
C LEU A 256 -25.35 2.65 13.45
N SER A 257 -25.36 3.47 14.49
CA SER A 257 -26.47 4.39 14.78
C SER A 257 -26.58 5.53 13.76
N LEU A 258 -25.52 5.82 13.00
CA LEU A 258 -25.50 6.89 12.01
C LEU A 258 -26.38 6.57 10.80
N SER A 259 -26.84 7.61 10.12
CA SER A 259 -27.49 7.46 8.82
C SER A 259 -26.46 7.00 7.78
N GLU A 260 -26.90 6.23 6.77
CA GLU A 260 -26.00 5.76 5.71
C GLU A 260 -25.27 6.89 4.96
N PRO A 261 -25.92 8.03 4.63
CA PRO A 261 -25.22 9.16 4.03
C PRO A 261 -24.10 9.71 4.92
N LEU A 262 -24.34 9.84 6.23
CA LEU A 262 -23.33 10.37 7.15
C LEU A 262 -22.16 9.37 7.32
N LEU A 263 -22.49 8.09 7.43
CA LEU A 263 -21.50 7.02 7.52
C LEU A 263 -20.61 6.96 6.26
N TRP A 264 -21.20 7.21 5.08
CA TRP A 264 -20.46 7.35 3.83
C TRP A 264 -19.50 8.54 3.86
N GLU A 265 -19.99 9.76 4.16
CA GLU A 265 -19.16 10.97 4.19
C GLU A 265 -18.01 10.86 5.20
N ILE A 266 -18.26 10.20 6.34
CA ILE A 266 -17.24 9.90 7.35
C ILE A 266 -16.21 8.90 6.81
N SER A 267 -16.65 7.83 6.15
CA SER A 267 -15.76 6.76 5.67
C SER A 267 -14.76 7.28 4.64
N ILE A 268 -15.20 8.09 3.67
CA ILE A 268 -14.31 8.63 2.62
C ILE A 268 -13.36 9.73 3.11
N ARG A 269 -13.62 10.32 4.29
CA ARG A 269 -12.76 11.34 4.94
C ARG A 269 -11.88 10.79 6.05
N SER A 270 -12.11 9.54 6.46
CA SER A 270 -11.33 8.89 7.52
C SER A 270 -9.90 8.66 7.04
N ARG A 271 -8.94 9.20 7.79
CA ARG A 271 -7.50 9.03 7.51
C ARG A 271 -6.94 7.81 8.21
N ILE A 272 -7.43 7.54 9.41
CA ILE A 272 -7.06 6.38 10.19
C ILE A 272 -8.17 6.02 11.20
N ASN A 273 -8.68 4.78 11.26
CA ASN A 273 -8.55 3.68 10.29
C ASN A 273 -9.71 3.68 9.29
N ASP A 274 -9.51 3.05 8.12
CA ASP A 274 -10.57 2.79 7.13
C ASP A 274 -11.67 1.89 7.72
N MET A 275 -12.90 2.05 7.25
CA MET A 275 -14.04 1.27 7.75
C MET A 275 -13.87 -0.24 7.51
N ARG A 276 -13.22 -0.67 6.42
CA ARG A 276 -12.85 -2.07 6.18
C ARG A 276 -11.87 -2.57 7.24
N THR A 277 -10.90 -1.76 7.65
CA THR A 277 -9.98 -2.09 8.75
C THR A 277 -10.73 -2.23 10.09
N ILE A 278 -11.62 -1.30 10.41
CA ILE A 278 -12.37 -1.30 11.68
C ILE A 278 -13.37 -2.47 11.75
N MET A 279 -14.04 -2.80 10.64
CA MET A 279 -15.06 -3.85 10.60
C MET A 279 -14.50 -5.26 10.38
N LEU A 280 -13.42 -5.40 9.60
CA LEU A 280 -12.87 -6.70 9.21
C LEU A 280 -11.60 -7.06 9.99
N VAL A 281 -10.57 -6.21 9.91
CA VAL A 281 -9.23 -6.52 10.47
C VAL A 281 -9.25 -6.57 11.99
N HIS A 282 -10.03 -5.70 12.63
CA HIS A 282 -10.19 -5.67 14.08
C HIS A 282 -10.98 -6.87 14.65
N ASP A 283 -11.81 -7.53 13.84
CA ASP A 283 -12.64 -8.65 14.29
C ASP A 283 -11.77 -9.86 14.64
N LYS A 284 -11.98 -10.46 15.81
CA LYS A 284 -11.14 -11.58 16.28
C LYS A 284 -11.16 -12.80 15.37
N ARG A 285 -12.22 -12.96 14.57
CA ARG A 285 -12.32 -14.02 13.56
C ARG A 285 -11.26 -13.85 12.47
N MET A 286 -10.74 -12.64 12.22
CA MET A 286 -9.68 -12.41 11.23
C MET A 286 -8.45 -13.29 11.48
N LEU A 287 -8.06 -13.53 12.75
CA LEU A 287 -6.97 -14.46 13.05
C LEU A 287 -7.27 -15.91 12.64
N GLY A 288 -8.51 -16.35 12.82
CA GLY A 288 -8.99 -17.65 12.33
C GLY A 288 -9.04 -17.71 10.81
N VAL A 289 -9.49 -16.63 10.15
CA VAL A 289 -9.51 -16.50 8.69
C VAL A 289 -8.11 -16.61 8.12
N VAL A 290 -7.13 -15.87 8.65
CA VAL A 290 -5.74 -15.95 8.21
C VAL A 290 -5.22 -17.38 8.32
N ARG A 291 -5.45 -18.06 9.46
CA ARG A 291 -5.03 -19.46 9.65
C ARG A 291 -5.67 -20.40 8.64
N HIS A 292 -6.97 -20.27 8.40
CA HIS A 292 -7.70 -21.09 7.44
C HIS A 292 -7.24 -20.85 5.99
N GLN A 293 -6.80 -19.63 5.69
CA GLN A 293 -6.36 -19.22 4.35
C GLN A 293 -4.88 -19.52 4.06
N LEU A 294 -4.07 -19.98 5.02
CA LEU A 294 -2.62 -20.16 4.83
C LEU A 294 -2.28 -21.04 3.61
N VAL A 295 -2.98 -22.16 3.42
CA VAL A 295 -2.76 -23.04 2.26
C VAL A 295 -3.14 -22.34 0.95
N ASN A 296 -4.24 -21.60 0.94
CA ASN A 296 -4.68 -20.82 -0.22
C ASN A 296 -3.67 -19.71 -0.57
N LEU A 297 -3.19 -18.98 0.45
CA LEU A 297 -2.17 -17.94 0.31
C LEU A 297 -0.85 -18.48 -0.25
N VAL A 298 -0.44 -19.69 0.15
CA VAL A 298 0.73 -20.37 -0.44
C VAL A 298 0.46 -20.81 -1.88
N THR A 299 -0.72 -21.38 -2.13
CA THR A 299 -1.11 -21.87 -3.47
C THR A 299 -1.15 -20.73 -4.49
N ARG A 300 -1.51 -19.53 -4.05
CA ARG A 300 -1.56 -18.31 -4.86
C ARG A 300 -0.24 -17.52 -4.87
N ASN A 301 0.83 -18.08 -4.31
CA ASN A 301 2.15 -17.43 -4.20
C ASN A 301 2.18 -16.10 -3.42
N ILE A 302 1.16 -15.80 -2.62
CA ILE A 302 1.11 -14.62 -1.76
C ILE A 302 2.06 -14.78 -0.56
N LEU A 303 2.15 -16.00 -0.03
CA LEU A 303 3.10 -16.37 1.02
C LEU A 303 3.97 -17.54 0.56
N THR A 304 5.23 -17.56 0.99
CA THR A 304 6.05 -18.77 0.91
C THR A 304 5.58 -19.79 1.94
N ILE A 305 5.95 -21.07 1.76
CA ILE A 305 5.67 -22.13 2.74
C ILE A 305 6.26 -21.76 4.12
N GLN A 306 7.46 -21.18 4.13
CA GLN A 306 8.15 -20.75 5.36
C GLN A 306 7.41 -19.60 6.03
N ALA A 307 6.90 -18.63 5.26
CA ALA A 307 6.10 -17.53 5.78
C ALA A 307 4.76 -18.02 6.36
N ALA A 308 4.08 -18.95 5.68
CA ALA A 308 2.86 -19.54 6.18
C ALA A 308 3.08 -20.31 7.49
N ALA A 309 4.12 -21.15 7.55
CA ALA A 309 4.50 -21.86 8.79
C ALA A 309 4.89 -20.88 9.91
N LEU A 310 5.56 -19.77 9.58
CA LEU A 310 5.88 -18.72 10.54
C LEU A 310 4.60 -18.12 11.14
N LEU A 311 3.61 -17.78 10.32
CA LEU A 311 2.33 -17.24 10.78
C LEU A 311 1.52 -18.28 11.58
N GLU A 312 1.43 -19.51 11.10
CA GLU A 312 0.75 -20.60 11.81
C GLU A 312 1.30 -20.78 13.23
N ASN A 313 2.63 -20.69 13.37
CA ASN A 313 3.31 -20.80 14.65
C ASN A 313 3.23 -19.53 15.49
N SER A 314 2.96 -18.38 14.89
CA SER A 314 2.98 -17.08 15.57
C SER A 314 1.59 -16.49 15.87
N ILE A 315 0.53 -17.07 15.33
CA ILE A 315 -0.87 -16.71 15.62
C ILE A 315 -1.44 -17.74 16.60
N ALA A 316 -2.12 -17.27 17.66
CA ALA A 316 -2.81 -18.15 18.59
C ALA A 316 -3.85 -19.00 17.84
N GLU A 317 -3.90 -20.30 18.13
CA GLU A 317 -4.83 -21.22 17.49
C GLU A 317 -6.27 -20.76 17.72
N THR A 318 -6.94 -20.34 16.64
CA THR A 318 -8.23 -19.65 16.67
C THR A 318 -9.17 -20.36 15.72
N CYS A 319 -10.22 -20.98 16.28
CA CYS A 319 -11.22 -21.72 15.52
C CYS A 319 -12.42 -20.82 15.21
N LEU A 320 -12.83 -20.86 13.95
CA LEU A 320 -13.99 -20.13 13.44
C LEU A 320 -15.27 -20.94 13.67
N PRO A 321 -16.38 -20.33 14.11
CA PRO A 321 -17.66 -21.04 14.19
C PRO A 321 -18.01 -21.77 12.88
N ALA A 322 -18.72 -22.90 13.01
CA ALA A 322 -19.15 -23.76 11.90
C ALA A 322 -18.03 -24.49 11.11
N THR A 323 -16.77 -24.41 11.54
CA THR A 323 -15.67 -25.22 10.98
C THR A 323 -15.50 -26.57 11.71
N LEU A 324 -14.82 -27.53 11.08
CA LEU A 324 -14.52 -28.84 11.69
C LEU A 324 -13.60 -28.68 12.90
N GLU A 325 -12.63 -27.77 12.83
CA GLU A 325 -11.71 -27.45 13.91
C GLU A 325 -12.44 -26.88 15.12
N TYR A 326 -13.47 -26.06 14.88
CA TYR A 326 -14.33 -25.56 15.94
C TYR A 326 -15.13 -26.68 16.61
N GLN A 327 -15.71 -27.59 15.83
CA GLN A 327 -16.45 -28.74 16.38
C GLN A 327 -15.52 -29.65 17.22
N ALA A 328 -14.30 -29.87 16.75
CA ALA A 328 -13.27 -30.59 17.50
C ALA A 328 -12.89 -29.84 18.79
N ALA A 329 -12.68 -28.52 18.72
CA ALA A 329 -12.38 -27.71 19.89
C ALA A 329 -13.52 -27.71 20.92
N SER A 330 -14.78 -27.58 20.47
CA SER A 330 -15.96 -27.54 21.36
C SER A 330 -16.23 -28.87 22.06
N SER A 331 -15.89 -29.99 21.42
CA SER A 331 -16.06 -31.36 21.94
C SER A 331 -14.79 -31.92 22.61
N SER A 332 -13.68 -31.18 22.55
CA SER A 332 -12.40 -31.60 23.11
C SER A 332 -12.47 -31.81 24.63
N ASP A 333 -11.53 -32.59 25.16
CA ASP A 333 -11.33 -32.72 26.59
C ASP A 333 -10.87 -31.40 27.24
N ARG A 334 -11.22 -31.19 28.52
CA ARG A 334 -10.89 -29.96 29.26
C ARG A 334 -9.39 -29.71 29.42
N SER A 335 -8.54 -30.73 29.25
CA SER A 335 -7.08 -30.58 29.22
C SER A 335 -6.57 -29.74 28.05
N GLN A 336 -7.33 -29.60 26.95
CA GLN A 336 -6.90 -28.82 25.79
C GLN A 336 -7.04 -27.29 25.97
N GLN A 337 -7.54 -26.84 27.12
CA GLN A 337 -7.60 -25.44 27.57
C GLN A 337 -8.06 -24.43 26.51
N TRP A 338 -9.35 -24.41 26.20
CA TRP A 338 -9.94 -23.42 25.29
C TRP A 338 -10.52 -22.22 26.06
N LEU A 339 -10.57 -21.07 25.40
CA LEU A 339 -11.25 -19.88 25.89
C LEU A 339 -12.18 -19.31 24.81
N PHE A 340 -13.32 -18.79 25.26
CA PHE A 340 -14.30 -18.10 24.45
C PHE A 340 -13.94 -16.62 24.35
N LYS A 341 -13.94 -16.06 23.14
CA LYS A 341 -13.75 -14.61 22.91
C LYS A 341 -14.88 -14.04 22.05
N PRO A 342 -15.63 -13.03 22.52
CA PRO A 342 -16.54 -12.27 21.67
C PRO A 342 -15.79 -11.57 20.54
N ALA A 343 -16.32 -11.61 19.33
CA ALA A 343 -15.63 -11.17 18.11
C ALA A 343 -15.31 -9.66 18.09
N GLY A 344 -16.28 -8.81 18.45
CA GLY A 344 -16.17 -7.35 18.36
C GLY A 344 -15.73 -6.60 19.64
N SER A 345 -15.38 -7.30 20.72
CA SER A 345 -15.02 -6.66 21.99
C SER A 345 -13.55 -6.21 22.04
N GLY A 346 -13.22 -5.25 22.92
CA GLY A 346 -11.83 -4.89 23.26
C GLY A 346 -11.56 -5.01 24.76
N LYS A 347 -10.33 -4.71 25.20
CA LYS A 347 -9.93 -4.62 26.62
C LYS A 347 -10.21 -5.91 27.44
N GLY A 348 -10.20 -7.06 26.77
CA GLY A 348 -10.49 -8.37 27.38
C GLY A 348 -11.95 -8.57 27.83
N ALA A 349 -12.88 -7.72 27.40
CA ALA A 349 -14.28 -7.81 27.79
C ALA A 349 -14.96 -9.09 27.24
N GLY A 350 -15.60 -9.84 28.13
CA GLY A 350 -16.35 -11.06 27.81
C GLY A 350 -15.50 -12.30 27.50
N ILE A 351 -14.19 -12.26 27.73
CA ILE A 351 -13.35 -13.46 27.61
C ILE A 351 -13.67 -14.42 28.76
N ILE A 352 -13.93 -15.68 28.42
CA ILE A 352 -14.24 -16.74 29.39
C ILE A 352 -13.33 -17.93 29.13
N PHE A 353 -12.55 -18.34 30.12
CA PHE A 353 -11.74 -19.56 30.04
C PHE A 353 -12.63 -20.75 30.38
N ARG A 354 -12.61 -21.81 29.56
CA ARG A 354 -13.42 -23.01 29.80
C ARG A 354 -13.17 -23.62 31.17
N GLN A 355 -11.94 -23.54 31.67
CA GLN A 355 -11.56 -24.07 32.96
C GLN A 355 -12.22 -23.35 34.14
N ASP A 356 -12.57 -22.08 33.97
CA ASP A 356 -13.09 -21.23 35.04
C ASP A 356 -14.61 -21.37 35.21
N ILE A 357 -15.28 -22.13 34.32
CA ILE A 357 -16.72 -22.38 34.39
C ILE A 357 -17.08 -23.88 34.31
N PRO A 358 -18.23 -24.31 34.87
CA PRO A 358 -18.74 -25.67 34.71
C PRO A 358 -18.99 -26.04 33.25
N GLU A 359 -18.87 -27.33 32.92
CA GLU A 359 -19.04 -27.81 31.53
C GLU A 359 -20.43 -27.50 30.96
N GLN A 360 -21.48 -27.60 31.79
CA GLN A 360 -22.84 -27.26 31.36
C GLN A 360 -22.95 -25.80 30.92
N GLU A 361 -22.34 -24.87 31.66
CA GLU A 361 -22.33 -23.44 31.34
C GLU A 361 -21.53 -23.17 30.06
N TRP A 362 -20.41 -23.87 29.86
CA TRP A 362 -19.64 -23.82 28.62
C TRP A 362 -20.47 -24.24 27.41
N GLN A 363 -21.19 -25.37 27.50
CA GLN A 363 -22.06 -25.82 26.41
C GLN A 363 -23.21 -24.85 26.15
N THR A 364 -23.81 -24.26 27.20
CA THR A 364 -24.82 -23.20 27.05
C THR A 364 -24.25 -21.99 26.34
N LEU A 365 -23.05 -21.55 26.69
CA LEU A 365 -22.36 -20.43 26.06
C LEU A 365 -22.16 -20.66 24.56
N LEU A 366 -21.68 -21.85 24.16
CA LEU A 366 -21.47 -22.18 22.75
C LEU A 366 -22.77 -22.35 21.95
N SER A 367 -23.86 -22.76 22.61
CA SER A 367 -25.18 -22.89 21.97
C SER A 367 -25.88 -21.55 21.71
N THR A 368 -25.37 -20.45 22.28
CA THR A 368 -25.98 -19.13 22.17
C THR A 368 -25.67 -18.51 20.80
N THR A 369 -26.59 -18.67 19.84
CA THR A 369 -26.45 -18.20 18.45
C THR A 369 -26.39 -16.68 18.28
N GLN A 370 -26.71 -15.91 19.33
CA GLN A 370 -26.72 -14.44 19.28
C GLN A 370 -25.33 -13.80 19.42
N LEU A 371 -24.32 -14.53 19.90
CA LEU A 371 -23.00 -13.98 20.17
C LEU A 371 -22.00 -14.39 19.10
N SER A 372 -21.58 -13.45 18.27
CA SER A 372 -20.43 -13.63 17.39
C SER A 372 -19.16 -13.81 18.22
N HIS A 373 -18.43 -14.91 18.01
CA HIS A 373 -17.29 -15.29 18.84
C HIS A 373 -16.28 -16.18 18.10
N VAL A 374 -15.17 -16.46 18.77
CA VAL A 374 -14.20 -17.51 18.41
C VAL A 374 -13.87 -18.37 19.63
N LEU A 375 -13.45 -19.60 19.37
CA LEU A 375 -12.69 -20.38 20.34
C LEU A 375 -11.21 -20.20 20.05
N GLN A 376 -10.44 -19.78 21.05
CA GLN A 376 -9.00 -19.67 20.94
C GLN A 376 -8.34 -20.58 21.97
N ARG A 377 -7.25 -21.25 21.60
CA ARG A 377 -6.51 -22.10 22.53
C ARG A 377 -5.77 -21.22 23.53
N ALA A 378 -5.86 -21.54 24.81
CA ALA A 378 -5.10 -20.85 25.84
C ALA A 378 -3.61 -21.12 25.61
N VAL A 379 -2.83 -20.04 25.56
CA VAL A 379 -1.39 -20.13 25.38
C VAL A 379 -0.75 -20.42 26.73
N LYS A 380 0.12 -21.42 26.79
CA LYS A 380 0.96 -21.65 27.95
C LYS A 380 2.04 -20.57 28.00
N HIS A 381 1.85 -19.57 28.86
CA HIS A 381 2.75 -18.43 28.96
C HIS A 381 4.14 -18.81 29.50
N LYS A 382 5.17 -18.15 28.98
CA LYS A 382 6.46 -18.04 29.66
C LYS A 382 6.32 -17.04 30.80
N THR A 383 6.26 -17.53 32.03
CA THR A 383 6.29 -16.67 33.23
C THR A 383 7.67 -16.04 33.40
N MET A 384 7.70 -14.76 33.80
CA MET A 384 8.93 -13.98 33.95
C MET A 384 9.05 -13.44 35.38
N ASN A 385 10.27 -13.42 35.92
CA ASN A 385 10.56 -12.74 37.19
C ASN A 385 10.68 -11.24 36.92
N LEU A 386 9.56 -10.52 37.06
CA LEU A 386 9.46 -9.08 36.82
C LEU A 386 9.61 -8.33 38.14
N VAL A 387 10.30 -7.20 38.13
CA VAL A 387 10.29 -6.22 39.22
C VAL A 387 9.25 -5.15 38.91
N MET A 388 8.23 -5.07 39.77
CA MET A 388 7.05 -4.24 39.58
C MET A 388 6.79 -3.38 40.83
N PRO A 389 6.25 -2.15 40.66
CA PRO A 389 5.78 -1.34 41.78
C PRO A 389 4.48 -1.93 42.34
N VAL A 390 4.56 -2.60 43.49
CA VAL A 390 3.43 -3.19 44.21
C VAL A 390 3.33 -2.54 45.59
N GLU A 391 2.17 -1.91 45.86
CA GLU A 391 1.87 -1.23 47.14
C GLU A 391 2.96 -0.21 47.57
N GLY A 392 3.55 0.49 46.59
CA GLY A 392 4.60 1.49 46.85
C GLY A 392 6.01 0.92 47.06
N SER A 393 6.20 -0.40 46.88
CA SER A 393 7.50 -1.09 46.93
C SER A 393 7.86 -1.73 45.59
N MET A 394 9.16 -1.82 45.27
CA MET A 394 9.63 -2.57 44.10
C MET A 394 9.77 -4.05 44.49
N THR A 395 8.87 -4.89 43.99
CA THR A 395 8.79 -6.31 44.35
C THR A 395 9.00 -7.19 43.13
N THR A 396 9.73 -8.30 43.31
CA THR A 396 9.80 -9.34 42.27
C THR A 396 8.53 -10.18 42.28
N VAL A 397 7.90 -10.32 41.12
CA VAL A 397 6.71 -11.10 40.89
C VAL A 397 6.90 -12.06 39.71
N PRO A 398 6.46 -13.32 39.80
CA PRO A 398 6.50 -14.28 38.70
C PRO A 398 5.22 -14.11 37.86
N TRP A 399 5.16 -13.08 37.04
CA TRP A 399 3.96 -12.77 36.25
C TRP A 399 4.19 -13.01 34.75
N ASP A 400 3.07 -13.18 34.06
CA ASP A 400 3.05 -13.26 32.60
C ASP A 400 3.18 -11.85 32.00
N ILE A 401 3.73 -11.80 30.79
CA ILE A 401 3.82 -10.55 30.01
C ILE A 401 3.07 -10.68 28.69
N VAL A 402 2.40 -9.60 28.31
CA VAL A 402 1.73 -9.42 27.03
C VAL A 402 2.42 -8.28 26.30
N GLY A 403 2.99 -8.62 25.15
CA GLY A 403 3.60 -7.64 24.26
C GLY A 403 2.58 -7.08 23.27
N THR A 404 2.91 -5.91 22.74
CA THR A 404 2.14 -5.25 21.69
C THR A 404 3.11 -4.58 20.74
N PHE A 405 2.83 -4.59 19.45
CA PHE A 405 3.57 -3.79 18.49
C PHE A 405 2.64 -2.98 17.59
N PHE A 406 3.17 -1.89 17.04
CA PHE A 406 2.45 -1.04 16.09
C PHE A 406 2.85 -1.39 14.67
N MET A 407 1.85 -1.52 13.81
CA MET A 407 2.03 -1.51 12.37
C MET A 407 1.22 -0.37 11.78
N VAL A 408 1.83 0.41 10.89
CA VAL A 408 1.10 1.40 10.09
C VAL A 408 1.44 1.10 8.65
N ASP A 409 0.43 0.94 7.80
CA ASP A 409 0.59 0.65 6.37
C ASP A 409 1.59 -0.48 6.06
N GLY A 410 1.59 -1.51 6.91
CA GLY A 410 2.41 -2.72 6.77
C GLY A 410 3.83 -2.62 7.33
N TYR A 411 4.25 -1.46 7.84
CA TYR A 411 5.55 -1.27 8.46
C TYR A 411 5.47 -1.44 9.97
N PHE A 412 6.41 -2.20 10.53
CA PHE A 412 6.60 -2.31 11.97
C PHE A 412 7.20 -1.00 12.52
N ASN A 413 6.52 -0.38 13.48
CA ASN A 413 6.88 0.93 14.05
C ASN A 413 7.30 0.85 15.53
N GLY A 414 7.65 -0.35 15.99
CA GLY A 414 8.09 -0.60 17.36
C GLY A 414 7.06 -1.23 18.26
N PHE A 415 7.46 -1.44 19.50
CA PHE A 415 6.61 -2.00 20.55
C PHE A 415 5.79 -0.90 21.22
N GLY A 416 4.55 -1.23 21.55
CA GLY A 416 3.74 -0.47 22.48
C GLY A 416 3.98 -0.89 23.93
N PRO A 417 3.05 -0.56 24.84
CA PRO A 417 3.17 -0.89 26.24
C PRO A 417 3.23 -2.41 26.45
N TRP A 418 4.32 -2.91 27.02
CA TRP A 418 4.40 -4.29 27.51
C TRP A 418 3.61 -4.38 28.80
N ARG A 419 2.58 -5.21 28.85
CA ARG A 419 1.63 -5.26 29.97
C ARG A 419 1.83 -6.51 30.82
N SER A 420 1.64 -6.37 32.12
CA SER A 420 1.66 -7.49 33.06
C SER A 420 0.67 -7.24 34.22
N SER A 421 0.12 -8.31 34.77
CA SER A 421 -0.73 -8.28 35.96
C SER A 421 -0.69 -9.62 36.71
N ALA A 422 -1.19 -9.61 37.95
CA ALA A 422 -1.42 -10.83 38.73
C ALA A 422 -2.59 -11.68 38.20
N GLU A 423 -3.40 -11.15 37.27
CA GLU A 423 -4.56 -11.82 36.70
C GLU A 423 -4.23 -12.45 35.35
N LYS A 424 -5.00 -13.47 34.93
CA LYS A 424 -4.86 -14.11 33.61
C LYS A 424 -5.05 -13.15 32.43
N ILE A 425 -5.78 -12.04 32.63
CA ILE A 425 -6.04 -11.03 31.60
C ILE A 425 -5.23 -9.77 31.92
N CYS A 426 -4.14 -9.57 31.19
CA CYS A 426 -3.25 -8.42 31.34
C CYS A 426 -3.84 -7.15 30.69
N ALA A 427 -4.81 -6.51 31.35
CA ALA A 427 -5.40 -5.26 30.90
C ALA A 427 -5.13 -4.11 31.88
N LEU A 428 -4.68 -2.97 31.36
CA LEU A 428 -4.45 -1.73 32.14
C LEU A 428 -5.73 -1.23 32.82
N SER A 429 -6.89 -1.43 32.18
CA SER A 429 -8.20 -1.11 32.73
C SER A 429 -8.63 -2.02 33.89
N ARG A 430 -7.91 -3.11 34.15
CA ARG A 430 -8.14 -4.07 35.25
C ARG A 430 -7.01 -4.04 36.29
N GLY A 431 -6.33 -2.90 36.43
CA GLY A 431 -5.26 -2.74 37.41
C GLY A 431 -3.90 -3.31 36.98
N GLY A 432 -3.75 -3.76 35.73
CA GLY A 432 -2.44 -4.13 35.20
C GLY A 432 -1.47 -2.94 35.14
N SER A 433 -0.18 -3.27 35.12
CA SER A 433 0.92 -2.32 34.93
C SER A 433 1.54 -2.48 33.55
N TRP A 434 2.36 -1.51 33.13
CA TRP A 434 3.11 -1.61 31.88
C TRP A 434 4.57 -1.20 31.99
N MET A 435 5.36 -1.59 31.00
CA MET A 435 6.79 -1.35 30.89
C MET A 435 7.15 -0.92 29.45
N MET A 436 8.28 -0.23 29.32
CA MET A 436 8.85 0.10 28.02
C MET A 436 9.56 -1.09 27.40
N GLY A 437 9.41 -1.30 26.09
CA GLY A 437 10.26 -2.19 25.32
C GLY A 437 11.50 -1.47 24.81
N VAL A 438 12.68 -2.05 25.01
CA VAL A 438 13.97 -1.49 24.54
C VAL A 438 14.75 -2.50 23.71
N CYS A 439 15.56 -2.00 22.78
CA CYS A 439 16.47 -2.81 21.95
C CYS A 439 17.85 -2.16 21.85
N ASP A 440 18.84 -2.86 21.28
CA ASP A 440 20.13 -2.25 20.93
C ASP A 440 19.93 -1.06 19.99
N ARG A 441 20.68 0.02 20.22
CA ARG A 441 20.56 1.24 19.41
C ARG A 441 20.74 1.00 17.90
N ASP A 442 21.64 0.10 17.54
CA ASP A 442 21.96 -0.25 16.15
C ASP A 442 20.79 -0.92 15.40
N CYS A 443 19.70 -1.27 16.10
CA CYS A 443 18.46 -1.74 15.48
C CYS A 443 17.55 -0.60 14.96
N LEU A 444 17.91 0.67 15.21
CA LEU A 444 17.12 1.84 14.83
C LEU A 444 17.90 2.81 13.90
N PRO A 445 17.18 3.64 13.12
CA PRO A 445 15.73 3.69 12.99
C PRO A 445 15.18 2.42 12.31
N PHE A 446 13.93 2.08 12.60
CA PHE A 446 13.25 1.07 11.78
C PHE A 446 13.16 1.56 10.33
N PRO A 447 13.06 0.65 9.34
CA PRO A 447 12.83 1.05 7.96
C PRO A 447 11.68 2.06 7.89
N MET A 448 11.99 3.29 7.51
CA MET A 448 11.01 4.37 7.50
C MET A 448 9.97 4.12 6.43
N HIS A 449 8.76 4.63 6.67
CA HIS A 449 7.82 4.85 5.60
C HIS A 449 8.51 5.71 4.54
N PRO A 450 8.56 5.30 3.27
CA PRO A 450 8.96 6.24 2.24
C PRO A 450 8.05 7.48 2.39
N LYS A 451 8.64 8.67 2.57
CA LYS A 451 7.90 9.94 2.41
C LYS A 451 7.10 9.83 1.12
N PRO A 452 5.87 10.36 1.02
CA PRO A 452 5.09 10.23 -0.20
C PRO A 452 5.82 10.95 -1.36
N MET A 453 6.70 10.24 -2.07
CA MET A 453 6.56 10.10 -3.51
C MET A 453 5.34 9.23 -3.68
N GLU A 454 4.28 9.76 -4.29
CA GLU A 454 3.01 9.09 -4.56
C GLU A 454 3.16 7.56 -4.62
N ALA A 455 2.88 6.90 -3.49
CA ALA A 455 2.95 5.46 -3.38
C ALA A 455 1.73 4.91 -4.10
N ARG A 456 1.78 4.85 -5.44
CA ARG A 456 0.84 4.11 -6.26
C ARG A 456 1.19 2.63 -6.14
N ARG A 457 0.35 1.86 -5.47
CA ARG A 457 0.21 0.42 -5.72
C ARG A 457 -1.27 0.00 -5.65
N PRO A 458 -1.60 -1.11 -6.31
CA PRO A 458 -2.67 -1.17 -7.29
C PRO A 458 -3.99 -1.56 -6.63
N SER A 459 -5.04 -0.83 -6.98
CA SER A 459 -6.41 -1.35 -6.89
C SER A 459 -6.94 -1.38 -8.32
N ARG A 460 -7.17 -2.59 -8.82
CA ARG A 460 -8.25 -2.92 -9.74
C ARG A 460 -9.50 -2.25 -9.15
N THR A 461 -9.96 -1.07 -9.55
CA THR A 461 -10.13 -0.66 -10.93
C THR A 461 -10.86 0.74 -10.99
N VAL A 462 -10.56 1.58 -12.00
CA VAL A 462 -11.14 2.91 -12.46
C VAL A 462 -12.58 3.25 -11.97
N SER A 463 -13.02 4.43 -11.49
CA SER A 463 -12.56 5.82 -11.17
C SER A 463 -13.69 6.45 -10.31
N GLU A 464 -13.59 7.55 -9.56
CA GLU A 464 -12.98 8.88 -9.78
C GLU A 464 -12.67 9.53 -8.39
N HIS A 465 -11.58 10.31 -8.31
CA HIS A 465 -11.17 11.18 -7.18
C HIS A 465 -10.00 10.71 -6.27
N SER A 466 -8.96 10.10 -6.85
CA SER A 466 -7.58 10.53 -6.57
C SER A 466 -6.93 11.05 -7.86
N ALA A 467 -7.16 12.32 -8.14
CA ALA A 467 -6.24 13.13 -8.91
C ALA A 467 -5.19 13.63 -7.92
N ASP A 468 -3.96 13.15 -7.91
CA ASP A 468 -3.00 13.73 -8.84
C ASP A 468 -3.31 13.36 -10.28
N LEU A 469 -4.09 14.26 -10.89
CA LEU A 469 -4.35 14.29 -12.31
C LEU A 469 -2.97 14.44 -12.95
N MET A 470 -2.39 13.33 -13.39
CA MET A 470 -1.72 13.39 -14.67
C MET A 470 -2.80 13.77 -15.66
N VAL A 471 -2.91 15.08 -15.90
CA VAL A 471 -3.78 15.63 -16.92
C VAL A 471 -3.33 14.99 -18.22
N PHE A 472 -4.15 14.09 -18.77
CA PHE A 472 -3.94 13.55 -20.10
C PHE A 472 -5.06 14.07 -21.00
N PRO A 473 -4.76 14.75 -22.12
CA PRO A 473 -3.41 15.04 -22.61
C PRO A 473 -2.60 15.95 -21.67
N PRO A 474 -1.27 15.81 -21.59
CA PRO A 474 -0.43 16.71 -20.81
C PRO A 474 -0.60 18.14 -21.29
N LYS A 475 -0.28 19.11 -20.42
CA LYS A 475 -0.32 20.53 -20.76
C LYS A 475 0.44 20.76 -22.07
N ILE A 476 -0.22 21.42 -23.03
CA ILE A 476 0.39 21.75 -24.31
C ILE A 476 1.45 22.83 -24.09
N ILE A 477 2.65 22.56 -24.59
CA ILE A 477 3.80 23.45 -24.55
C ILE A 477 3.84 24.24 -25.85
N ASP A 478 3.79 25.56 -25.78
CA ASP A 478 3.82 26.40 -26.97
C ASP A 478 5.26 26.69 -27.41
N ALA A 479 5.57 26.38 -28.67
CA ALA A 479 6.80 26.82 -29.33
C ALA A 479 6.46 27.95 -30.31
N TYR A 480 7.16 29.09 -30.19
CA TYR A 480 6.91 30.27 -31.02
C TYR A 480 7.93 30.46 -32.16
N SER A 481 9.00 29.66 -32.20
CA SER A 481 9.96 29.62 -33.31
C SER A 481 10.71 28.28 -33.35
N PRO A 482 11.36 27.92 -34.47
CA PRO A 482 12.21 26.73 -34.53
C PRO A 482 13.30 26.70 -33.47
N SER A 483 13.84 27.87 -33.10
CA SER A 483 14.93 28.01 -32.11
C SER A 483 14.54 27.57 -30.70
N CYS A 484 13.24 27.45 -30.39
CA CYS A 484 12.75 26.90 -29.13
C CYS A 484 13.28 25.48 -28.88
N GLY A 485 13.54 24.70 -29.94
CA GLY A 485 14.12 23.35 -29.82
C GLY A 485 15.51 23.33 -29.15
N ALA A 486 16.25 24.43 -29.18
CA ALA A 486 17.54 24.57 -28.52
C ALA A 486 17.48 25.43 -27.24
N ALA A 487 16.34 26.06 -26.92
CA ALA A 487 16.21 26.98 -25.80
C ALA A 487 16.10 26.22 -24.47
N ALA A 488 16.90 26.59 -23.46
CA ALA A 488 16.99 25.82 -22.21
C ALA A 488 15.65 25.64 -21.48
N GLY A 489 14.91 26.74 -21.25
CA GLY A 489 13.62 26.67 -20.55
C GLY A 489 12.58 25.83 -21.28
N HIS A 490 12.50 25.97 -22.61
CA HIS A 490 11.57 25.21 -23.46
C HIS A 490 11.89 23.71 -23.44
N VAL A 491 13.16 23.36 -23.64
CA VAL A 491 13.63 21.96 -23.62
C VAL A 491 13.39 21.33 -22.25
N SER A 492 13.63 22.06 -21.16
CA SER A 492 13.36 21.57 -19.80
C SER A 492 11.87 21.35 -19.54
N GLU A 493 10.97 22.16 -20.12
CA GLU A 493 9.52 21.91 -20.03
C GLU A 493 9.11 20.64 -20.78
N VAL A 494 9.65 20.41 -21.98
CA VAL A 494 9.42 19.18 -22.74
C VAL A 494 9.97 17.95 -22.02
N HIS A 495 11.21 18.01 -21.52
CA HIS A 495 11.83 16.90 -20.77
C HIS A 495 11.05 16.60 -19.49
N ARG A 496 10.67 17.62 -18.72
CA ARG A 496 9.85 17.44 -17.53
C ARG A 496 8.51 16.77 -17.84
N SER A 497 7.84 17.18 -18.92
CA SER A 497 6.61 16.50 -19.35
C SER A 497 6.84 15.04 -19.74
N LEU A 498 7.99 14.69 -20.33
CA LEU A 498 8.35 13.30 -20.63
C LEU A 498 8.66 12.48 -19.37
N GLU A 499 9.37 13.05 -18.39
CA GLU A 499 9.67 12.36 -17.12
C GLU A 499 8.40 12.13 -16.31
N GLU A 500 7.57 13.18 -16.17
CA GLU A 500 6.32 13.12 -15.42
C GLU A 500 5.30 12.23 -16.14
N ASN A 501 5.11 12.40 -17.46
CA ASN A 501 3.99 11.81 -18.20
C ASN A 501 4.31 10.68 -19.17
N GLY A 502 5.58 10.48 -19.51
CA GLY A 502 6.00 9.65 -20.64
C GLY A 502 5.54 10.20 -22.00
N VAL A 503 4.87 11.35 -22.03
CA VAL A 503 4.36 12.03 -23.22
C VAL A 503 4.52 13.54 -23.07
N ALA A 504 4.90 14.23 -24.13
CA ALA A 504 4.87 15.69 -24.21
C ALA A 504 4.14 16.13 -25.49
N LEU A 505 3.33 17.17 -25.37
CA LEU A 505 2.65 17.79 -26.50
C LEU A 505 3.18 19.20 -26.70
N VAL A 506 3.61 19.49 -27.92
CA VAL A 506 4.11 20.80 -28.30
C VAL A 506 3.28 21.33 -29.45
N ARG A 507 2.74 22.55 -29.29
CA ARG A 507 2.10 23.28 -30.37
C ARG A 507 3.10 24.21 -31.03
N LEU A 508 3.28 24.07 -32.34
CA LEU A 508 4.09 25.00 -33.11
C LEU A 508 3.22 26.18 -33.56
N ASN A 509 3.47 27.35 -33.00
CA ASN A 509 2.81 28.61 -33.39
C ASN A 509 3.49 29.25 -34.62
N PHE A 510 4.09 28.43 -35.49
CA PHE A 510 4.80 28.80 -36.70
C PHE A 510 4.74 27.65 -37.71
N SER A 511 4.94 27.96 -39.00
CA SER A 511 5.01 26.92 -40.04
C SER A 511 6.38 26.24 -40.01
N ASP A 512 6.38 24.91 -39.95
CA ASP A 512 7.61 24.10 -39.95
C ASP A 512 7.50 22.87 -40.87
N PRO A 513 7.35 23.05 -42.19
CA PRO A 513 7.17 21.95 -43.13
C PRO A 513 8.41 21.03 -43.22
N GLN A 514 9.57 21.49 -42.75
CA GLN A 514 10.81 20.72 -42.71
C GLN A 514 11.02 19.99 -41.36
N SER A 515 10.23 20.31 -40.33
CA SER A 515 10.38 19.76 -38.98
C SER A 515 11.72 20.14 -38.34
N ASP A 516 12.21 21.34 -38.63
CA ASP A 516 13.45 21.90 -38.11
C ASP A 516 13.39 22.01 -36.58
N TYR A 517 12.22 22.35 -36.02
CA TYR A 517 12.00 22.37 -34.58
C TYR A 517 12.28 20.99 -33.97
N LEU A 518 11.75 19.93 -34.57
CA LEU A 518 11.86 18.58 -34.03
C LEU A 518 13.31 18.09 -34.07
N VAL A 519 14.03 18.38 -35.16
CA VAL A 519 15.47 18.06 -35.27
C VAL A 519 16.26 18.84 -34.23
N SER A 520 16.00 20.14 -34.06
CA SER A 520 16.69 20.97 -33.07
C SER A 520 16.38 20.53 -31.64
N LEU A 521 15.11 20.20 -31.33
CA LEU A 521 14.67 19.69 -30.03
C LEU A 521 15.50 18.48 -29.58
N VAL A 522 15.76 17.54 -30.49
CA VAL A 522 16.52 16.34 -30.16
C VAL A 522 18.03 16.62 -30.17
N ARG A 523 18.58 17.18 -31.26
CA ARG A 523 20.03 17.35 -31.47
C ARG A 523 20.64 18.43 -30.59
N ASP A 524 19.99 19.59 -30.51
CA ASP A 524 20.53 20.79 -29.85
C ASP A 524 19.94 21.00 -28.44
N GLY A 525 18.80 20.36 -28.15
CA GLY A 525 18.09 20.42 -26.89
C GLY A 525 18.33 19.21 -25.98
N LEU A 526 17.52 18.18 -26.14
CA LEU A 526 17.43 17.01 -25.25
C LEU A 526 18.76 16.23 -25.16
N HIS A 527 19.48 16.07 -26.27
CA HIS A 527 20.76 15.36 -26.27
C HIS A 527 21.83 16.02 -25.38
N PRO A 528 22.26 17.27 -25.67
CA PRO A 528 23.33 17.90 -24.90
C PRO A 528 22.91 18.32 -23.49
N LYS A 529 21.61 18.50 -23.20
CA LYS A 529 21.14 19.04 -21.92
C LYS A 529 20.60 18.00 -20.94
N HIS A 530 20.00 16.93 -21.45
CA HIS A 530 19.37 15.88 -20.64
C HIS A 530 19.94 14.49 -20.92
N GLY A 531 21.03 14.39 -21.68
CA GLY A 531 21.74 13.13 -21.90
C GLY A 531 21.01 12.13 -22.78
N HIS A 532 19.97 12.55 -23.52
CA HIS A 532 19.30 11.69 -24.48
C HIS A 532 20.30 11.30 -25.61
N GLY A 533 20.26 10.09 -26.16
CA GLY A 533 21.03 9.75 -27.35
C GLY A 533 20.59 10.52 -28.61
N LEU A 534 21.45 10.58 -29.63
CA LEU A 534 21.13 11.21 -30.92
C LEU A 534 20.04 10.43 -31.70
N PRO A 535 19.41 11.06 -32.72
CA PRO A 535 18.46 10.38 -33.60
C PRO A 535 19.06 9.15 -34.27
N VAL A 536 18.22 8.12 -34.44
CA VAL A 536 18.57 6.89 -35.17
C VAL A 536 18.12 7.05 -36.61
N ASP A 537 19.02 6.78 -37.56
CA ASP A 537 18.67 6.79 -38.99
C ASP A 537 17.64 5.70 -39.30
N HIS A 538 16.54 6.08 -39.95
CA HIS A 538 15.53 5.11 -40.37
C HIS A 538 16.01 4.19 -41.51
N SER A 539 16.92 4.70 -42.33
CA SER A 539 17.69 3.93 -43.31
C SER A 539 18.84 4.78 -43.83
N GLN A 540 19.82 4.14 -44.48
CA GLN A 540 20.93 4.81 -45.17
C GLN A 540 20.50 5.90 -46.17
N LYS A 541 19.23 5.89 -46.64
CA LYS A 541 18.73 6.83 -47.65
C LYS A 541 17.75 7.89 -47.11
N LYS A 542 17.18 7.70 -45.91
CA LYS A 542 16.07 8.53 -45.40
C LYS A 542 16.44 9.38 -44.18
N GLY A 543 17.67 9.29 -43.66
CA GLY A 543 18.15 10.10 -42.55
C GLY A 543 17.30 9.96 -41.27
N TRP A 544 17.27 11.02 -40.45
CA TRP A 544 16.59 11.03 -39.15
C TRP A 544 15.06 11.17 -39.23
N LEU A 545 14.54 11.70 -40.33
CA LEU A 545 13.13 12.05 -40.47
C LEU A 545 12.42 11.06 -41.41
N TRP A 546 11.34 10.46 -40.92
CA TRP A 546 10.54 9.51 -41.68
C TRP A 546 9.14 10.01 -41.95
N ASP A 547 8.76 10.06 -43.22
CA ASP A 547 7.37 10.38 -43.61
C ASP A 547 6.43 9.21 -43.28
N VAL A 548 5.48 9.48 -42.40
CA VAL A 548 4.37 8.59 -42.03
C VAL A 548 3.13 9.10 -42.78
N LYS A 549 2.97 8.66 -44.03
CA LYS A 549 1.85 9.03 -44.91
C LYS A 549 1.46 7.88 -45.84
N PRO A 550 0.18 7.75 -46.24
CA PRO A 550 -0.22 6.82 -47.28
C PRO A 550 0.57 7.02 -48.58
N ILE A 551 1.18 5.96 -49.12
CA ILE A 551 1.85 6.01 -50.43
C ILE A 551 0.88 5.52 -51.51
N HIS A 552 0.53 6.41 -52.44
CA HIS A 552 -0.35 6.10 -53.57
C HIS A 552 0.42 5.46 -54.74
N GLY A 553 -0.15 4.43 -55.36
CA GLY A 553 0.31 3.90 -56.65
C GLY A 553 1.54 3.00 -56.62
N LYS A 554 2.17 2.75 -55.46
CA LYS A 554 3.14 1.65 -55.31
C LYS A 554 2.40 0.34 -55.11
N VAL A 555 2.47 -0.56 -56.08
CA VAL A 555 2.03 -1.95 -55.90
C VAL A 555 2.97 -2.61 -54.90
N HIS A 556 2.42 -3.23 -53.85
CA HIS A 556 3.19 -4.07 -52.92
C HIS A 556 3.97 -5.11 -53.74
N SER A 557 5.28 -4.92 -53.87
CA SER A 557 6.17 -5.89 -54.51
C SER A 557 6.96 -6.59 -53.42
N ALA A 558 7.20 -7.89 -53.58
CA ALA A 558 7.96 -8.69 -52.61
C ALA A 558 9.39 -8.15 -52.35
N ASN A 559 9.91 -7.31 -53.25
CA ASN A 559 11.26 -6.75 -53.17
C ASN A 559 11.34 -5.36 -52.49
N ASP A 560 10.20 -4.69 -52.24
CA ASP A 560 10.14 -3.37 -51.58
C ASP A 560 8.77 -3.21 -50.87
N PRO A 561 8.53 -3.99 -49.80
CA PRO A 561 7.28 -3.94 -49.05
C PRO A 561 7.09 -2.57 -48.36
N LEU A 562 5.87 -2.03 -48.41
CA LEU A 562 5.53 -0.80 -47.70
C LEU A 562 5.52 -1.05 -46.18
N ALA A 563 6.13 -0.13 -45.43
CA ALA A 563 6.01 -0.18 -43.97
C ALA A 563 4.54 0.06 -43.57
N ARG A 564 4.06 -0.57 -42.48
CA ARG A 564 2.66 -0.38 -42.01
C ARG A 564 2.28 1.10 -41.85
N SER A 565 3.22 1.93 -41.41
CA SER A 565 3.09 3.39 -41.28
C SER A 565 2.84 4.14 -42.60
N GLU A 566 3.20 3.54 -43.74
CA GLU A 566 3.00 4.09 -45.09
C GLU A 566 1.69 3.59 -45.74
N THR A 567 0.90 2.79 -45.02
CA THR A 567 -0.40 2.27 -45.47
C THR A 567 -1.56 3.00 -44.79
N MET A 568 -2.78 2.82 -45.32
CA MET A 568 -4.00 3.33 -44.67
C MET A 568 -4.55 2.38 -43.59
N HIS A 569 -4.08 1.14 -43.51
CA HIS A 569 -4.64 0.09 -42.65
C HIS A 569 -4.52 0.38 -41.14
N VAL A 570 -5.28 -0.32 -40.31
CA VAL A 570 -5.09 -0.30 -38.86
C VAL A 570 -3.65 -0.68 -38.51
N PHE A 571 -3.04 0.05 -37.58
CA PHE A 571 -1.78 -0.34 -36.95
C PHE A 571 -2.08 -0.76 -35.51
N PRO A 572 -2.05 -2.07 -35.19
CA PRO A 572 -2.32 -2.58 -33.85
C PRO A 572 -1.33 -2.06 -32.79
N TRP A 573 -1.56 -2.42 -31.53
CA TRP A 573 -0.68 -2.09 -30.41
C TRP A 573 0.76 -2.52 -30.67
N HIS A 574 1.69 -1.58 -30.54
CA HIS A 574 3.11 -1.84 -30.68
C HIS A 574 3.95 -0.79 -29.94
N THR A 575 5.24 -1.10 -29.81
CA THR A 575 6.33 -0.15 -29.59
C THR A 575 7.25 -0.15 -30.81
N ASP A 576 7.88 1.00 -31.08
CA ASP A 576 8.73 1.18 -32.25
C ASP A 576 10.02 0.36 -32.14
N CYS A 577 10.40 -0.32 -33.22
CA CYS A 577 11.62 -1.15 -33.32
C CYS A 577 11.77 -2.22 -32.22
N SER A 578 10.67 -2.84 -31.78
CA SER A 578 10.69 -3.89 -30.75
C SER A 578 11.50 -5.15 -31.12
N PHE A 579 11.88 -5.32 -32.39
CA PHE A 579 12.77 -6.39 -32.87
C PHE A 579 14.26 -6.06 -32.79
N GLU A 580 14.63 -4.80 -32.53
CA GLU A 580 16.04 -4.40 -32.42
C GLU A 580 16.59 -4.67 -31.02
N ALA A 581 17.89 -4.97 -30.92
CA ALA A 581 18.54 -5.16 -29.62
C ALA A 581 18.52 -3.88 -28.76
N ASN A 582 18.62 -2.72 -29.43
CA ASN A 582 18.62 -1.40 -28.81
C ASN A 582 17.44 -0.57 -29.33
N PRO A 583 16.19 -0.87 -28.94
CA PRO A 583 15.05 -0.09 -29.39
C PRO A 583 15.21 1.38 -28.95
N PRO A 584 14.67 2.34 -29.73
CA PRO A 584 14.68 3.74 -29.36
C PRO A 584 13.84 3.93 -28.10
N ARG A 585 14.38 4.66 -27.12
CA ARG A 585 13.63 5.01 -25.90
C ARG A 585 12.51 6.00 -26.17
N HIS A 586 12.66 6.83 -27.19
CA HIS A 586 11.67 7.86 -27.51
C HIS A 586 11.41 7.95 -29.00
N PHE A 587 10.20 8.34 -29.36
CA PHE A 587 9.85 8.79 -30.70
C PHE A 587 9.00 10.05 -30.63
N ALA A 588 8.93 10.77 -31.74
CA ALA A 588 8.03 11.91 -31.86
C ALA A 588 7.37 11.92 -33.23
N LEU A 589 6.15 12.45 -33.28
CA LEU A 589 5.37 12.65 -34.50
C LEU A 589 5.04 14.14 -34.62
N HIS A 590 5.49 14.76 -35.70
CA HIS A 590 5.04 16.07 -36.14
C HIS A 590 3.88 15.91 -37.11
N VAL A 591 2.72 16.46 -36.75
CA VAL A 591 1.52 16.52 -37.60
C VAL A 591 1.68 17.61 -38.64
N LEU A 592 2.00 17.22 -39.87
CA LEU A 592 2.03 18.15 -41.01
C LEU A 592 0.62 18.30 -41.59
N HIS A 593 -0.09 17.19 -41.75
CA HIS A 593 -1.49 17.11 -42.14
C HIS A 593 -2.21 16.01 -41.34
N ALA A 594 -3.14 16.41 -40.48
CA ALA A 594 -4.03 15.53 -39.75
C ALA A 594 -5.03 14.84 -40.68
N ASP A 595 -5.65 13.75 -40.22
CA ASP A 595 -6.72 13.08 -40.97
C ASP A 595 -8.00 13.91 -40.90
N ARG A 596 -8.49 14.41 -42.04
CA ARG A 596 -9.69 15.28 -42.07
C ARG A 596 -11.01 14.49 -42.11
N TYR A 597 -10.97 13.16 -42.15
CA TYR A 597 -12.14 12.29 -42.33
C TYR A 597 -12.33 11.31 -41.16
N GLY A 598 -11.89 11.70 -39.97
CA GLY A 598 -12.12 10.95 -38.73
C GLY A 598 -11.35 9.63 -38.62
N GLY A 599 -10.33 9.43 -39.46
CA GLY A 599 -9.41 8.29 -39.38
C GLY A 599 -8.10 8.64 -38.67
N GLY A 600 -7.14 7.72 -38.70
CA GLY A 600 -5.75 7.94 -38.28
C GLY A 600 -5.53 8.42 -36.84
N SER A 601 -6.50 8.24 -35.95
CA SER A 601 -6.43 8.58 -34.53
C SER A 601 -5.33 7.77 -33.83
N LEU A 602 -4.54 8.45 -33.01
CA LEU A 602 -3.48 7.83 -32.22
C LEU A 602 -4.08 7.32 -30.91
N SER A 603 -3.91 6.03 -30.64
CA SER A 603 -4.29 5.41 -29.37
C SER A 603 -3.02 5.13 -28.58
N LEU A 604 -3.07 5.41 -27.29
CA LEU A 604 -1.96 5.22 -26.35
C LEU A 604 -2.47 4.44 -25.14
N VAL A 605 -1.69 3.47 -24.66
CA VAL A 605 -1.93 2.79 -23.39
C VAL A 605 -0.62 2.69 -22.63
N ARG A 606 -0.66 2.97 -21.33
CA ARG A 606 0.55 3.03 -20.51
C ARG A 606 0.96 1.63 -20.08
N THR A 607 2.26 1.35 -20.10
CA THR A 607 2.80 0.07 -19.67
C THR A 607 2.45 -0.23 -18.20
N SER A 608 2.48 0.77 -17.32
CA SER A 608 2.07 0.59 -15.92
C SER A 608 0.62 0.16 -15.78
N ASP A 609 -0.26 0.65 -16.64
CA ASP A 609 -1.69 0.33 -16.59
C ASP A 609 -1.91 -1.11 -17.08
N ILE A 610 -1.16 -1.56 -18.09
CA ILE A 610 -1.15 -2.96 -18.53
C ILE A 610 -0.63 -3.87 -17.41
N VAL A 611 0.50 -3.53 -16.80
CA VAL A 611 1.13 -4.34 -15.74
C VAL A 611 0.24 -4.47 -14.50
N GLN A 612 -0.60 -3.48 -14.20
CA GLN A 612 -1.57 -3.56 -13.11
C GLN A 612 -2.67 -4.59 -13.35
N GLU A 613 -2.95 -4.96 -14.61
CA GLU A 613 -3.97 -5.94 -14.95
C GLU A 613 -3.41 -7.37 -15.06
N LEU A 614 -2.11 -7.52 -15.31
CA LEU A 614 -1.42 -8.81 -15.41
C LEU A 614 -1.25 -9.49 -14.04
N CYS A 615 -1.37 -10.81 -14.00
CA CYS A 615 -1.00 -11.59 -12.82
C CYS A 615 0.53 -11.59 -12.58
N GLU A 616 0.95 -11.83 -11.34
CA GLU A 616 2.37 -11.82 -10.96
C GLU A 616 3.19 -12.89 -11.71
N GLU A 617 2.60 -14.05 -12.00
CA GLU A 617 3.26 -15.08 -12.79
C GLU A 617 3.53 -14.61 -14.22
N THR A 618 2.56 -13.96 -14.85
CA THR A 618 2.72 -13.39 -16.18
C THR A 618 3.72 -12.25 -16.19
N ILE A 619 3.72 -11.35 -15.20
CA ILE A 619 4.77 -10.32 -15.05
C ILE A 619 6.16 -10.98 -14.98
N SER A 620 6.31 -12.02 -14.16
CA SER A 620 7.56 -12.76 -14.01
C SER A 620 7.99 -13.40 -15.33
N ARG A 621 7.07 -14.07 -16.05
CA ARG A 621 7.35 -14.73 -17.33
C ARG A 621 7.67 -13.75 -18.44
N LEU A 622 6.93 -12.66 -18.58
CA LEU A 622 7.19 -11.60 -19.55
C LEU A 622 8.56 -10.94 -19.31
N SER A 623 9.07 -10.97 -18.07
CA SER A 623 10.38 -10.44 -17.70
C SER A 623 11.54 -11.39 -17.99
N MET A 624 11.27 -12.65 -18.34
CA MET A 624 12.29 -13.64 -18.69
C MET A 624 12.63 -13.59 -20.19
N PRO A 625 13.87 -13.93 -20.59
CA PRO A 625 14.28 -14.00 -21.99
C PRO A 625 13.72 -15.25 -22.72
N GLU A 626 12.40 -15.41 -22.69
CA GLU A 626 11.68 -16.57 -23.24
C GLU A 626 10.91 -16.24 -24.54
N PHE A 627 11.19 -15.10 -25.19
CA PHE A 627 10.48 -14.67 -26.40
C PHE A 627 11.43 -14.41 -27.57
N VAL A 628 11.07 -14.94 -28.73
CA VAL A 628 11.72 -14.67 -30.01
C VAL A 628 11.04 -13.49 -30.68
N PHE A 629 11.84 -12.57 -31.20
CA PHE A 629 11.42 -11.40 -31.96
C PHE A 629 11.97 -11.55 -33.37
N ALA A 630 11.07 -11.78 -34.32
CA ALA A 630 11.39 -11.79 -35.74
C ALA A 630 11.55 -10.36 -36.26
N VAL A 631 12.37 -10.19 -37.30
CA VAL A 631 12.34 -8.95 -38.07
C VAL A 631 11.04 -8.95 -38.89
N PRO A 632 10.21 -7.89 -38.82
CA PRO A 632 8.98 -7.82 -39.60
C PRO A 632 9.24 -7.98 -41.10
N ASP A 633 8.31 -8.62 -41.81
CA ASP A 633 8.42 -8.88 -43.26
C ASP A 633 8.71 -7.61 -44.07
N GLU A 634 8.17 -6.46 -43.65
CA GLU A 634 8.41 -5.17 -44.32
C GLU A 634 9.85 -4.64 -44.19
N PHE A 635 10.66 -5.22 -43.31
CA PHE A 635 12.04 -4.83 -43.05
C PHE A 635 13.06 -5.97 -43.28
N ASP A 636 12.59 -7.17 -43.62
CA ASP A 636 13.46 -8.32 -43.84
C ASP A 636 14.27 -8.15 -45.14
N LYS A 637 15.59 -8.26 -45.02
CA LYS A 637 16.54 -8.21 -46.14
C LYS A 637 17.16 -9.58 -46.46
N GLY A 638 16.54 -10.67 -46.01
CA GLY A 638 16.96 -12.05 -46.27
C GLY A 638 18.22 -12.50 -45.51
N THR A 639 18.69 -11.69 -44.56
CA THR A 639 19.85 -11.97 -43.67
C THR A 639 19.54 -11.67 -42.20
N SER A 640 18.26 -11.47 -41.89
CA SER A 640 17.80 -10.98 -40.60
C SER A 640 17.96 -12.01 -39.49
N GLN A 641 18.65 -11.63 -38.43
CA GLN A 641 18.77 -12.46 -37.22
C GLN A 641 17.57 -12.22 -36.31
N THR A 642 17.02 -13.29 -35.74
CA THR A 642 16.01 -13.20 -34.70
C THR A 642 16.65 -12.83 -33.36
N LEU A 643 15.94 -12.06 -32.55
CA LEU A 643 16.39 -11.66 -31.22
C LEU A 643 15.62 -12.49 -30.17
N VAL A 644 16.33 -13.05 -29.19
CA VAL A 644 15.70 -13.65 -28.00
C VAL A 644 15.80 -12.66 -26.84
N GLY A 645 14.70 -12.41 -26.13
CA GLY A 645 14.70 -11.47 -25.02
C GLY A 645 13.38 -11.44 -24.24
N ALA A 646 13.34 -10.59 -23.23
CA ALA A 646 12.15 -10.34 -22.43
C ALA A 646 11.19 -9.36 -23.14
N LEU A 647 9.91 -9.43 -22.80
CA LEU A 647 8.90 -8.45 -23.23
C LEU A 647 8.78 -7.30 -22.24
N LEU A 648 8.95 -7.58 -20.95
CA LEU A 648 8.76 -6.64 -19.84
C LEU A 648 10.08 -6.42 -19.08
N ASP A 649 10.33 -5.20 -18.66
CA ASP A 649 11.41 -4.82 -17.75
C ASP A 649 10.82 -4.11 -16.52
N MET A 650 11.22 -4.59 -15.35
CA MET A 650 10.80 -4.10 -14.03
C MET A 650 11.98 -3.64 -13.17
N SER A 651 13.19 -3.59 -13.72
CA SER A 651 14.46 -3.50 -12.97
C SER A 651 14.66 -2.19 -12.19
N ASP A 652 14.10 -1.08 -12.66
CA ASP A 652 14.20 0.25 -12.02
C ASP A 652 12.89 0.74 -11.39
N GLY A 653 11.95 -0.18 -11.14
CA GLY A 653 10.67 0.12 -10.48
C GLY A 653 9.60 0.74 -11.38
N GLU A 654 9.96 1.19 -12.59
CA GLU A 654 9.04 1.69 -13.60
C GLU A 654 8.88 0.67 -14.73
N PRO A 655 7.66 0.15 -14.98
CA PRO A 655 7.46 -0.93 -15.93
C PRO A 655 7.66 -0.46 -17.37
N LYS A 656 8.48 -1.18 -18.12
CA LYS A 656 8.81 -0.91 -19.53
C LYS A 656 8.48 -2.11 -20.38
N LEU A 657 7.82 -1.92 -21.51
CA LEU A 657 7.41 -3.01 -22.39
C LEU A 657 7.97 -2.80 -23.79
N ARG A 658 8.39 -3.90 -24.42
CA ARG A 658 8.65 -3.99 -25.85
C ARG A 658 7.64 -4.96 -26.46
N PHE A 659 6.86 -4.50 -27.44
CA PHE A 659 5.77 -5.30 -27.94
C PHE A 659 5.48 -5.03 -29.42
N ARG A 660 5.26 -6.10 -30.19
CA ARG A 660 4.64 -6.07 -31.52
C ARG A 660 4.18 -7.50 -31.84
N ARG A 661 2.88 -7.73 -31.79
CA ARG A 661 2.33 -9.08 -31.67
C ARG A 661 2.71 -10.03 -32.83
N ASP A 662 2.74 -9.53 -34.06
CA ASP A 662 2.98 -10.31 -35.28
C ASP A 662 4.41 -10.85 -35.41
N ILE A 663 5.35 -10.37 -34.57
CA ILE A 663 6.75 -10.78 -34.60
C ILE A 663 7.23 -11.49 -33.34
N ILE A 664 6.34 -11.70 -32.36
CA ILE A 664 6.68 -12.34 -31.08
C ILE A 664 6.26 -13.81 -31.11
N SER A 665 7.18 -14.70 -30.74
CA SER A 665 6.91 -16.12 -30.53
C SER A 665 7.47 -16.59 -29.18
N PRO A 666 6.66 -17.24 -28.33
CA PRO A 666 7.13 -17.77 -27.05
C PRO A 666 8.01 -19.02 -27.25
N LEU A 667 9.03 -19.18 -26.42
CA LEU A 667 9.93 -20.35 -26.40
C LEU A 667 9.48 -21.47 -25.47
N THR A 668 8.62 -21.14 -24.49
CA THR A 668 8.13 -22.09 -23.48
C THR A 668 6.60 -22.05 -23.42
N LYS A 669 5.98 -23.12 -22.91
CA LYS A 669 4.52 -23.13 -22.69
C LYS A 669 4.08 -22.06 -21.69
N GLN A 670 4.93 -21.72 -20.73
CA GLN A 670 4.64 -20.68 -19.73
C GLN A 670 4.72 -19.27 -20.34
N ALA A 671 5.71 -19.03 -21.20
CA ALA A 671 5.79 -17.80 -22.00
C ALA A 671 4.58 -17.66 -22.93
N GLU A 672 4.07 -18.76 -23.50
CA GLU A 672 2.87 -18.75 -24.33
C GLU A 672 1.64 -18.30 -23.53
N LEU A 673 1.40 -18.88 -22.35
CA LEU A 673 0.30 -18.49 -21.46
C LEU A 673 0.40 -17.02 -21.01
N ALA A 674 1.61 -16.57 -20.68
CA ALA A 674 1.87 -15.18 -20.30
C ALA A 674 1.59 -14.21 -21.46
N LEU A 675 1.95 -14.59 -22.69
CA LEU A 675 1.64 -13.81 -23.89
C LEU A 675 0.14 -13.78 -24.19
N GLU A 676 -0.56 -14.91 -24.01
CA GLU A 676 -2.02 -14.99 -24.18
C GLU A 676 -2.77 -14.06 -23.21
N GLU A 677 -2.33 -13.96 -21.95
CA GLU A 677 -2.91 -13.02 -20.98
C GLU A 677 -2.66 -11.56 -21.38
N LEU A 678 -1.43 -11.23 -21.81
CA LEU A 678 -1.10 -9.90 -22.33
C LEU A 678 -1.94 -9.54 -23.56
N ASP A 679 -2.11 -10.47 -24.50
CA ASP A 679 -2.96 -10.29 -25.69
C ASP A 679 -4.41 -9.97 -25.29
N LYS A 680 -4.96 -10.72 -24.33
CA LYS A 680 -6.32 -10.52 -23.84
C LYS A 680 -6.53 -9.10 -23.28
N ILE A 681 -5.60 -8.62 -22.45
CA ILE A 681 -5.67 -7.26 -21.87
C ILE A 681 -5.61 -6.19 -22.97
N LEU A 682 -4.73 -6.40 -23.97
CA LEU A 682 -4.57 -5.47 -25.08
C LEU A 682 -5.80 -5.46 -26.02
N ASP A 683 -6.46 -6.59 -26.21
CA ASP A 683 -7.72 -6.72 -26.96
C ASP A 683 -8.86 -6.03 -26.22
N GLU A 684 -8.96 -6.20 -24.90
CA GLU A 684 -9.93 -5.49 -24.06
C GLU A 684 -9.74 -3.96 -24.16
N CYS A 685 -8.48 -3.49 -24.21
CA CYS A 685 -8.15 -2.07 -24.43
C CYS A 685 -8.60 -1.52 -25.80
N GLN A 686 -8.81 -2.38 -26.80
CA GLN A 686 -9.36 -1.99 -28.10
C GLN A 686 -10.89 -1.98 -28.12
N SER A 687 -11.55 -2.70 -27.21
CA SER A 687 -13.01 -2.85 -27.18
C SER A 687 -13.73 -1.60 -26.65
N SER A 688 -14.93 -1.33 -27.17
CA SER A 688 -15.75 -0.17 -26.81
C SER A 688 -16.63 -0.37 -25.56
N SER A 689 -16.54 -1.53 -24.90
CA SER A 689 -17.62 -2.09 -24.07
C SER A 689 -17.34 -2.10 -22.55
N GLY A 690 -16.18 -1.62 -22.09
CA GLY A 690 -15.81 -1.57 -20.67
C GLY A 690 -14.43 -0.95 -20.42
N ARG A 691 -14.23 -0.41 -19.20
CA ARG A 691 -12.99 0.21 -18.62
C ARG A 691 -11.84 0.47 -19.60
N SER A 692 -11.86 1.60 -20.28
CA SER A 692 -10.82 1.92 -21.27
C SER A 692 -9.57 2.52 -20.60
N LEU A 693 -8.51 1.72 -20.45
CA LEU A 693 -7.14 2.17 -20.14
C LEU A 693 -6.52 2.98 -21.30
N ARG A 694 -7.08 2.82 -22.51
CA ARG A 694 -6.68 3.48 -23.74
C ARG A 694 -7.02 4.97 -23.72
N LYS A 695 -6.05 5.80 -24.08
CA LYS A 695 -6.22 7.22 -24.40
C LYS A 695 -6.22 7.39 -25.92
N VAL A 696 -7.19 8.15 -26.45
CA VAL A 696 -7.35 8.36 -27.90
C VAL A 696 -7.15 9.83 -28.20
N MET A 697 -6.28 10.13 -29.16
CA MET A 697 -6.06 11.47 -29.69
C MET A 697 -6.52 11.49 -31.15
N LYS A 698 -7.54 12.29 -31.42
CA LYS A 698 -8.11 12.49 -32.74
C LYS A 698 -7.45 13.69 -33.43
N ALA A 699 -7.89 13.98 -34.66
CA ALA A 699 -7.40 15.14 -35.41
C ALA A 699 -7.68 16.47 -34.70
N GLU A 700 -8.74 16.54 -33.88
CA GLU A 700 -9.03 17.74 -33.08
C GLU A 700 -8.04 17.93 -31.92
N ASP A 701 -7.51 16.84 -31.37
CA ASP A 701 -6.52 16.85 -30.28
C ASP A 701 -5.08 17.03 -30.81
N LEU A 702 -4.81 16.52 -32.02
CA LEU A 702 -3.54 16.60 -32.73
C LEU A 702 -3.72 17.22 -34.13
N PRO A 703 -4.11 18.51 -34.23
CA PRO A 703 -4.20 19.21 -35.51
C PRO A 703 -2.83 19.47 -36.15
N ASP A 704 -2.83 19.95 -37.38
CA ASP A 704 -1.64 20.42 -38.12
C ASP A 704 -0.80 21.37 -37.25
N GLY A 705 0.52 21.17 -37.24
CA GLY A 705 1.47 21.94 -36.43
C GLY A 705 1.64 21.42 -34.99
N MET A 706 1.01 20.30 -34.61
CA MET A 706 1.29 19.65 -33.32
C MET A 706 2.47 18.67 -33.41
N VAL A 707 3.27 18.62 -32.37
CA VAL A 707 4.31 17.61 -32.15
C VAL A 707 3.97 16.83 -30.89
N ILE A 708 3.82 15.52 -31.00
CA ILE A 708 3.74 14.62 -29.86
C ILE A 708 5.07 13.88 -29.70
N VAL A 709 5.58 13.85 -28.47
CA VAL A 709 6.83 13.20 -28.06
C VAL A 709 6.46 12.11 -27.06
N VAL A 710 6.92 10.88 -27.26
CA VAL A 710 6.49 9.71 -26.48
C VAL A 710 7.69 8.88 -26.03
N ASP A 711 7.70 8.46 -24.78
CA ASP A 711 8.55 7.39 -24.27
C ASP A 711 8.02 6.04 -24.79
N ASN A 712 8.75 5.47 -25.73
CA ASN A 712 8.41 4.29 -26.49
C ASN A 712 8.31 3.01 -25.65
N ALA A 713 8.90 2.99 -24.46
CA ALA A 713 8.89 1.82 -23.58
C ALA A 713 7.86 1.96 -22.45
N LYS A 714 7.47 3.19 -22.07
CA LYS A 714 6.39 3.45 -21.11
C LYS A 714 5.00 3.44 -21.74
N TRP A 715 4.89 3.53 -23.07
CA TRP A 715 3.62 3.61 -23.79
C TRP A 715 3.58 2.70 -25.02
N LEU A 716 2.53 1.88 -25.11
CA LEU A 716 2.15 1.22 -26.35
C LEU A 716 1.26 2.16 -27.15
N HIS A 717 1.40 2.09 -28.47
CA HIS A 717 0.62 2.91 -29.37
C HIS A 717 -0.02 2.11 -30.49
N ALA A 718 -1.18 2.58 -30.95
CA ALA A 718 -1.93 2.01 -32.05
C ALA A 718 -2.53 3.14 -32.90
N ARG A 719 -2.85 2.84 -34.14
CA ARG A 719 -3.53 3.75 -35.07
C ARG A 719 -4.74 3.05 -35.65
N ASN A 720 -5.91 3.67 -35.58
CA ASN A 720 -7.05 3.16 -36.34
C ASN A 720 -6.85 3.35 -37.85
N GLN A 721 -7.83 2.90 -38.64
CA GLN A 721 -7.82 3.08 -40.10
C GLN A 721 -7.66 4.57 -40.44
N VAL A 722 -6.74 4.88 -41.35
CA VAL A 722 -6.63 6.21 -41.96
C VAL A 722 -7.71 6.32 -43.04
N ASN A 723 -8.42 7.45 -43.02
CA ASN A 723 -9.47 7.74 -43.97
C ASN A 723 -9.06 8.86 -44.93
N ASP A 724 -8.05 9.66 -44.57
CA ASP A 724 -7.49 10.72 -45.40
C ASP A 724 -6.24 10.28 -46.17
N PRO A 725 -6.30 10.17 -47.51
CA PRO A 725 -5.15 9.83 -48.34
C PRO A 725 -4.01 10.86 -48.27
N ASP A 726 -4.30 12.10 -47.85
CA ASP A 726 -3.32 13.18 -47.73
C ASP A 726 -2.75 13.32 -46.30
N ARG A 727 -3.18 12.47 -45.34
CA ARG A 727 -2.67 12.50 -43.97
C ARG A 727 -1.14 12.35 -43.98
N HIS A 728 -0.44 13.28 -43.35
CA HIS A 728 1.02 13.32 -43.34
C HIS A 728 1.55 13.65 -41.94
N LEU A 729 2.25 12.70 -41.33
CA LEU A 729 3.07 12.96 -40.15
C LEU A 729 4.55 12.77 -40.49
N ARG A 730 5.43 13.40 -39.72
CA ARG A 730 6.86 13.12 -39.77
C ARG A 730 7.34 12.57 -38.44
N ARG A 731 8.04 11.44 -38.49
CA ARG A 731 8.56 10.74 -37.31
C ARG A 731 10.06 10.91 -37.16
N VAL A 732 10.52 11.02 -35.92
CA VAL A 732 11.92 10.81 -35.52
C VAL A 732 11.95 9.84 -34.34
N ARG A 733 13.01 9.05 -34.23
CA ARG A 733 13.29 8.15 -33.11
C ARG A 733 14.70 8.43 -32.60
N TRP A 734 14.92 8.39 -31.30
CA TRP A 734 16.26 8.65 -30.73
C TRP A 734 16.45 7.91 -29.40
N ASN A 735 17.66 8.04 -28.86
CA ASN A 735 18.06 7.41 -27.60
C ASN A 735 17.87 5.89 -27.62
N ALA A 736 18.45 5.22 -28.63
CA ALA A 736 18.52 3.77 -28.69
C ALA A 736 19.30 3.22 -27.50
N GLN A 737 18.67 2.32 -26.74
CA GLN A 737 19.24 1.73 -25.53
C GLN A 737 18.92 0.24 -25.49
N PRO A 738 19.82 -0.59 -24.93
CA PRO A 738 19.53 -2.00 -24.72
C PRO A 738 18.25 -2.16 -23.89
N PHE A 739 17.34 -3.01 -24.35
CA PHE A 739 16.25 -3.46 -23.49
C PHE A 739 16.84 -4.50 -22.53
N PRO A 740 16.75 -4.32 -21.20
CA PRO A 740 17.51 -5.14 -20.27
C PRO A 740 17.12 -6.61 -20.38
N VAL A 741 18.15 -7.45 -20.29
CA VAL A 741 18.03 -8.90 -20.19
C VAL A 741 18.07 -9.16 -18.69
N ALA A 742 17.02 -9.75 -18.11
CA ALA A 742 17.08 -10.20 -16.72
C ALA A 742 18.33 -11.09 -16.56
N ALA A 743 19.23 -10.70 -15.66
CA ALA A 743 20.45 -11.44 -15.33
C ALA A 743 20.14 -12.67 -14.48
#